data_AF-A0A965KBZ5-F1
#
_entry.id   AF-A0A965KBZ5-F1
#
_cell.length_a   1.000
_cell.length_b   1.000
_cell.length_c   1.000
_cell.angle_alpha   90.00
_cell.angle_beta   90.00
_cell.angle_gamma   90.00
#
_symmetry.space_group_name_H-M   'P 1'
#
loop_
_entity.id
_entity.type
_entity.pdbx_description
1 polymer ?
#
loop_
_entity_poly.entity_id
_entity_poly.type
_entity_poly.pdbx_seq_one_letter_code
_entity_poly.pdbx_strand_id
1 'polypeptide(L)'
;GTGIPAGATVLSVDSPTQFTLNVPATSTTSGQTIVVAATAIGSKVVTLASTSGLQTGMSISAPGVYPGSVIVSIDSANRITMDRASYTDAIAATNFQFGTTYSETVGSIAGGNRQTNANWAYINLGVGTTLNINETTASTFVGEFAGLGAVRLAGNATLTLTNTHNSFGNLIIDRGALWLGTGTSARLYASLPAGNVPDIIVNRYGALYLDKAYSSGGGVDQINNIVALHLNSAAGTMLGLAVTGDKYPETRPMGVWNRGNQAATGVETIMGFYFDSGTNYVGGYASGSMSQGFQTSTGTLLRNNFATTNLRGRYYGTKGTGGSDSIYQLGIGDAAYRTAFNNALLGGGTTLQSAQMGTTLNSNTVTWATSPTGIAAGMGIQGVNILPSTTLTATAAGSFTISQVSTATSTANWINIYAATPTTSIVPWMIGETWTAANDLSETNMGNSLITYDLVSNSLRVLDLTYEYGTFAQKQANAPASTTWNIRESLIADLTGLTSGGINALVLHNNTSTASDFTVSGSGALSVNAGAILFTLNPFATPSSASSTRLSGFSGLVLDGTGTLGASEYVITVVNPTSTAISPKLTAIIDSPLSTSANLTKSGRGTLVLTATNVAGGGATKQTTINEGILRISSLANIGGTTGNLVFAGGTLQLADAFAQTDLSTRTFQFMSAGGTLDVGTNNLTFAGPIGGQAGVSVGGFTKAGSASLVLGGTAVSTYLGSTSVTNGRLVLAGGLTGGADNRLNTATTLNLGVADTNGVLQLGNGSGAMNQSVSALTSLTGLTSADILTLVGGSGYATAPILNINADGGMLGSTPAQARATVSGGAITGITVTDAGLYLPGSTPTVTVNIPAFPTGALQRVYLRGVTTTAGSTTVNVEAGAAGIVISGATTV
;
A
#
# COMPACT_ATOMS: atom_id res chain seq x y z
N GLY A 1 -25.97 -23.95 31.80
CA GLY A 1 -24.95 -23.17 31.08
C GLY A 1 -24.06 -24.11 30.29
N THR A 2 -23.33 -23.63 29.29
CA THR A 2 -22.30 -24.40 28.57
C THR A 2 -21.27 -24.95 29.56
N GLY A 3 -21.02 -26.26 29.52
CA GLY A 3 -20.14 -26.94 30.48
C GLY A 3 -20.77 -27.31 31.83
N ILE A 4 -22.06 -27.03 32.06
CA ILE A 4 -22.80 -27.48 33.27
C ILE A 4 -23.71 -28.65 32.88
N PRO A 5 -23.53 -29.85 33.47
CA PRO A 5 -24.36 -31.02 33.17
C PRO A 5 -25.86 -30.79 33.38
N ALA A 6 -26.70 -31.41 32.54
CA ALA A 6 -28.14 -31.40 32.73
C ALA A 6 -28.51 -32.10 34.05
N GLY A 7 -29.31 -31.42 34.88
CA GLY A 7 -29.68 -31.90 36.22
C GLY A 7 -28.73 -31.49 37.36
N ALA A 8 -27.68 -30.71 37.07
CA ALA A 8 -26.83 -30.13 38.11
C ALA A 8 -27.61 -29.11 38.96
N THR A 9 -27.40 -29.12 40.28
CA THR A 9 -27.99 -28.19 41.24
C THR A 9 -26.89 -27.46 42.01
N VAL A 10 -27.23 -26.28 42.56
CA VAL A 10 -26.33 -25.53 43.42
C VAL A 10 -26.25 -26.24 44.77
N LEU A 11 -25.06 -26.72 45.12
CA LEU A 11 -24.79 -27.43 46.37
C LEU A 11 -24.60 -26.46 47.55
N SER A 12 -23.91 -25.35 47.30
CA SER A 12 -23.70 -24.27 48.28
C SER A 12 -23.45 -22.95 47.57
N VAL A 13 -23.82 -21.84 48.20
CA VAL A 13 -23.39 -20.50 47.80
C VAL A 13 -22.26 -20.08 48.73
N ASP A 14 -21.05 -20.03 48.21
CA ASP A 14 -19.82 -19.91 48.99
C ASP A 14 -19.44 -18.45 49.23
N SER A 15 -19.91 -17.54 48.36
CA SER A 15 -19.79 -16.09 48.51
C SER A 15 -20.79 -15.35 47.62
N PRO A 16 -20.90 -14.00 47.69
CA PRO A 16 -21.75 -13.23 46.78
C PRO A 16 -21.41 -13.41 45.29
N THR A 17 -20.22 -13.91 44.97
CA THR A 17 -19.76 -14.10 43.58
C THR A 17 -19.40 -15.54 43.25
N GLN A 18 -19.62 -16.50 44.16
CA GLN A 18 -19.23 -17.91 43.96
C GLN A 18 -20.26 -18.86 44.57
N PHE A 19 -20.53 -19.95 43.88
CA PHE A 19 -21.31 -21.07 44.38
C PHE A 19 -20.74 -22.38 43.82
N THR A 20 -20.90 -23.45 44.57
CA THR A 20 -20.44 -24.79 44.21
C THR A 20 -21.60 -25.60 43.63
N LEU A 21 -21.35 -26.33 42.55
CA LEU A 21 -22.30 -27.26 41.94
C LEU A 21 -22.19 -28.65 42.57
N ASN A 22 -23.30 -29.39 42.64
CA ASN A 22 -23.31 -30.77 43.15
C ASN A 22 -22.60 -31.77 42.21
N VAL A 23 -22.35 -31.38 40.96
CA VAL A 23 -21.56 -32.14 39.98
C VAL A 23 -20.54 -31.21 39.33
N PRO A 24 -19.28 -31.63 39.14
CA PRO A 24 -18.26 -30.81 38.50
C PRO A 24 -18.67 -30.37 37.09
N ALA A 25 -18.30 -29.14 36.71
CA ALA A 25 -18.45 -28.67 35.35
C ALA A 25 -17.62 -29.54 34.38
N THR A 26 -18.18 -29.86 33.22
CA THR A 26 -17.55 -30.73 32.21
C THR A 26 -16.60 -30.00 31.28
N SER A 27 -16.58 -28.66 31.34
CA SER A 27 -15.59 -27.84 30.66
C SER A 27 -15.39 -26.52 31.40
N THR A 28 -14.15 -26.03 31.41
CA THR A 28 -13.85 -24.66 31.82
C THR A 28 -14.27 -23.73 30.68
N THR A 29 -15.18 -22.79 30.94
CA THR A 29 -15.51 -21.73 29.97
C THR A 29 -15.05 -20.40 30.55
N SER A 30 -14.24 -19.66 29.81
CA SER A 30 -13.95 -18.25 30.10
C SER A 30 -14.47 -17.41 28.95
N GLY A 31 -15.27 -16.40 29.28
CA GLY A 31 -15.75 -15.36 28.38
C GLY A 31 -15.41 -14.01 29.00
N GLN A 32 -14.12 -13.67 29.01
CA GLN A 32 -13.68 -12.38 29.53
C GLN A 32 -13.58 -11.38 28.37
N THR A 33 -14.54 -10.47 28.32
CA THR A 33 -14.29 -9.12 27.79
C THR A 33 -13.24 -8.49 28.69
N ILE A 34 -11.99 -8.36 28.23
CA ILE A 34 -10.96 -7.63 28.98
C ILE A 34 -11.22 -6.14 28.74
N VAL A 35 -11.74 -5.46 29.77
CA VAL A 35 -11.96 -4.02 29.79
C VAL A 35 -10.72 -3.30 30.34
N VAL A 36 -10.39 -2.19 29.68
CA VAL A 36 -9.26 -1.27 29.86
C VAL A 36 -7.92 -1.82 29.39
N ALA A 37 -7.70 -1.63 28.09
CA ALA A 37 -6.37 -1.57 27.53
C ALA A 37 -6.05 -0.17 27.01
N ALA A 38 -4.82 0.30 27.24
CA ALA A 38 -4.30 1.51 26.61
C ALA A 38 -3.10 1.14 25.76
N THR A 39 -3.13 1.56 24.49
CA THR A 39 -2.01 1.50 23.56
C THR A 39 -1.80 2.91 23.00
N ALA A 40 -0.56 3.31 22.77
CA ALA A 40 -0.25 4.57 22.10
C ALA A 40 -0.01 4.32 20.61
N ILE A 41 -0.23 5.33 19.77
CA ILE A 41 0.15 5.24 18.35
C ILE A 41 1.64 4.89 18.23
N GLY A 42 1.96 3.93 17.36
CA GLY A 42 3.33 3.45 17.21
C GLY A 42 3.82 2.51 18.32
N SER A 43 2.99 2.24 19.34
CA SER A 43 3.28 1.23 20.38
C SER A 43 2.83 -0.16 19.94
N LYS A 44 3.72 -1.15 20.09
CA LYS A 44 3.36 -2.58 20.04
C LYS A 44 2.88 -3.12 21.38
N VAL A 45 3.06 -2.33 22.42
CA VAL A 45 2.79 -2.73 23.80
C VAL A 45 1.37 -2.34 24.14
N VAL A 46 0.60 -3.32 24.57
CA VAL A 46 -0.73 -3.12 25.11
C VAL A 46 -0.67 -3.35 26.60
N THR A 47 -1.06 -2.35 27.37
CA THR A 47 -1.30 -2.52 28.80
C THR A 47 -2.75 -2.98 28.96
N LEU A 48 -2.99 -4.05 29.72
CA LEU A 48 -4.27 -4.72 29.93
C LEU A 48 -4.62 -4.77 31.43
N ALA A 49 -5.89 -4.95 31.75
CA ALA A 49 -6.32 -5.26 33.12
C ALA A 49 -5.80 -6.63 33.61
N SER A 50 -5.61 -7.60 32.71
CA SER A 50 -4.97 -8.89 33.00
C SER A 50 -4.47 -9.56 31.70
N THR A 51 -3.43 -10.37 31.77
CA THR A 51 -2.96 -11.26 30.70
C THR A 51 -3.34 -12.73 30.94
N SER A 52 -4.12 -13.01 31.99
CA SER A 52 -4.57 -14.36 32.32
C SER A 52 -5.38 -14.96 31.17
N GLY A 53 -4.95 -16.13 30.68
CA GLY A 53 -5.60 -16.84 29.57
C GLY A 53 -5.13 -16.40 28.18
N LEU A 54 -4.26 -15.40 28.07
CA LEU A 54 -3.63 -15.03 26.80
C LEU A 54 -2.44 -15.95 26.50
N GLN A 55 -2.16 -16.15 25.21
CA GLN A 55 -1.01 -16.92 24.72
C GLN A 55 -0.39 -16.20 23.53
N THR A 56 0.92 -16.40 23.33
CA THR A 56 1.59 -15.96 22.09
C THR A 56 0.94 -16.64 20.89
N GLY A 57 0.73 -15.89 19.81
CA GLY A 57 0.05 -16.32 18.60
C GLY A 57 -1.46 -16.03 18.58
N MET A 58 -2.06 -15.63 19.71
CA MET A 58 -3.47 -15.21 19.73
C MET A 58 -3.66 -13.94 18.90
N SER A 59 -4.70 -13.91 18.08
CA SER A 59 -5.06 -12.73 17.31
C SER A 59 -5.68 -11.67 18.22
N ILE A 60 -5.39 -10.42 17.87
CA ILE A 60 -5.85 -9.24 18.58
C ILE A 60 -6.68 -8.42 17.60
N SER A 61 -7.92 -8.13 17.98
CA SER A 61 -8.78 -7.21 17.27
C SER A 61 -9.21 -6.12 18.23
N ALA A 62 -8.88 -4.88 17.88
CA ALA A 62 -9.32 -3.70 18.60
C ALA A 62 -9.29 -2.51 17.63
N PRO A 63 -10.09 -1.45 17.89
CA PRO A 63 -9.91 -0.17 17.23
C PRO A 63 -8.44 0.27 17.36
N GLY A 64 -7.81 0.67 16.26
CA GLY A 64 -6.39 1.06 16.26
C GLY A 64 -5.36 -0.05 16.26
N VAL A 65 -5.75 -1.33 16.16
CA VAL A 65 -4.82 -2.46 15.99
C VAL A 65 -4.95 -3.01 14.58
N TYR A 66 -3.81 -3.16 13.87
CA TYR A 66 -3.83 -3.68 12.50
C TYR A 66 -4.53 -5.05 12.45
N PRO A 67 -5.44 -5.28 11.51
CA PRO A 67 -6.08 -6.58 11.42
C PRO A 67 -5.08 -7.70 11.15
N GLY A 68 -5.31 -8.83 11.82
CA GLY A 68 -4.37 -9.96 11.84
C GLY A 68 -3.16 -9.75 12.76
N SER A 69 -3.15 -8.70 13.59
CA SER A 69 -2.12 -8.58 14.63
C SER A 69 -2.24 -9.75 15.61
N VAL A 70 -1.11 -10.22 16.11
CA VAL A 70 -1.01 -11.33 17.06
C VAL A 70 -0.15 -10.97 18.26
N ILE A 71 -0.40 -11.62 19.39
CA ILE A 71 0.46 -11.54 20.57
C ILE A 71 1.80 -12.20 20.24
N VAL A 72 2.89 -11.45 20.30
CA VAL A 72 4.25 -11.98 20.11
C VAL A 72 4.92 -12.31 21.44
N SER A 73 4.57 -11.58 22.51
CA SER A 73 5.01 -11.91 23.87
C SER A 73 4.01 -11.46 24.92
N ILE A 74 4.03 -12.17 26.05
CA ILE A 74 3.36 -11.76 27.29
C ILE A 74 4.45 -11.21 28.20
N ASP A 75 4.48 -9.89 28.34
CA ASP A 75 5.59 -9.18 28.98
C ASP A 75 5.41 -9.11 30.50
N SER A 76 4.17 -9.15 30.99
CA SER A 76 3.84 -9.21 32.43
C SER A 76 2.38 -9.63 32.66
N ALA A 77 1.92 -9.65 33.92
CA ALA A 77 0.53 -9.90 34.31
C ALA A 77 -0.50 -8.94 33.68
N ASN A 78 -0.04 -7.79 33.18
CA ASN A 78 -0.88 -6.71 32.67
C ASN A 78 -0.36 -6.16 31.34
N ARG A 79 0.55 -6.86 30.65
CA ARG A 79 1.22 -6.33 29.47
C ARG A 79 1.50 -7.41 28.45
N ILE A 80 1.19 -7.12 27.20
CA ILE A 80 1.54 -7.93 26.03
C ILE A 80 2.25 -7.06 25.00
N THR A 81 3.00 -7.71 24.11
CA THR A 81 3.54 -7.09 22.90
C THR A 81 2.95 -7.77 21.67
N MET A 82 2.55 -6.96 20.70
CA MET A 82 1.95 -7.36 19.41
C MET A 82 3.02 -7.45 18.31
N ASP A 83 2.71 -8.13 17.21
CA ASP A 83 3.58 -8.19 16.03
C ASP A 83 3.68 -6.83 15.32
N ARG A 84 2.59 -6.06 15.36
CA ARG A 84 2.45 -4.75 14.72
C ARG A 84 2.12 -3.67 15.75
N ALA A 85 2.61 -2.46 15.50
CA ALA A 85 2.27 -1.31 16.33
C ALA A 85 0.83 -0.84 16.07
N SER A 86 0.19 -0.29 17.08
CA SER A 86 -1.12 0.35 16.95
C SER A 86 -1.04 1.61 16.08
N TYR A 87 -2.11 1.88 15.32
CA TYR A 87 -2.18 2.97 14.33
C TYR A 87 -3.09 4.14 14.75
N THR A 88 -3.69 4.10 15.95
CA THR A 88 -4.40 5.24 16.56
C THR A 88 -3.88 5.53 17.96
N ASP A 89 -4.12 6.76 18.43
CA ASP A 89 -3.87 7.16 19.82
C ASP A 89 -4.86 6.51 20.79
N ALA A 90 -4.46 6.41 22.07
CA ALA A 90 -5.23 5.80 23.13
C ALA A 90 -6.62 6.46 23.27
N ILE A 91 -7.65 5.83 22.71
CA ILE A 91 -9.04 6.14 23.07
C ILE A 91 -9.27 5.54 24.45
N ALA A 92 -9.62 6.37 25.43
CA ALA A 92 -9.93 5.92 26.78
C ALA A 92 -11.07 4.87 26.74
N ALA A 93 -10.82 3.71 27.36
CA ALA A 93 -11.74 2.57 27.48
C ALA A 93 -12.13 1.90 26.14
N THR A 94 -11.18 1.22 25.49
CA THR A 94 -11.45 0.31 24.36
C THR A 94 -11.49 -1.16 24.80
N ASN A 95 -12.36 -1.94 24.16
CA ASN A 95 -12.43 -3.39 24.34
C ASN A 95 -11.43 -4.07 23.40
N PHE A 96 -10.34 -4.62 23.95
CA PHE A 96 -9.45 -5.49 23.20
C PHE A 96 -10.03 -6.90 23.14
N GLN A 97 -10.13 -7.45 21.93
CA GLN A 97 -10.70 -8.76 21.68
C GLN A 97 -9.59 -9.73 21.31
N PHE A 98 -9.56 -10.87 22.01
CA PHE A 98 -8.55 -11.91 21.83
C PHE A 98 -9.24 -13.20 21.39
N GLY A 99 -8.89 -13.70 20.21
CA GLY A 99 -9.45 -14.94 19.66
C GLY A 99 -8.42 -16.07 19.62
N THR A 100 -8.87 -17.31 19.84
CA THR A 100 -8.19 -18.47 19.26
C THR A 100 -8.43 -18.39 17.75
N THR A 101 -7.37 -18.23 16.96
CA THR A 101 -7.43 -17.85 15.54
C THR A 101 -8.25 -18.84 14.71
N TYR A 102 -9.53 -18.54 14.47
CA TYR A 102 -10.32 -19.18 13.42
C TYR A 102 -10.51 -18.18 12.29
N SER A 103 -9.77 -18.41 11.19
CA SER A 103 -9.98 -17.68 9.94
C SER A 103 -10.52 -18.66 8.91
N GLU A 104 -11.65 -18.31 8.31
CA GLU A 104 -12.23 -19.06 7.21
C GLU A 104 -11.94 -18.30 5.93
N THR A 105 -11.35 -18.99 4.94
CA THR A 105 -11.17 -18.42 3.60
C THR A 105 -12.19 -19.05 2.67
N VAL A 106 -13.06 -18.21 2.10
CA VAL A 106 -14.07 -18.62 1.13
C VAL A 106 -13.73 -18.09 -0.25
N GLY A 107 -14.05 -18.88 -1.27
CA GLY A 107 -13.80 -18.50 -2.67
C GLY A 107 -14.71 -17.38 -3.14
N SER A 108 -15.99 -17.36 -2.77
CA SER A 108 -16.90 -16.25 -3.05
C SER A 108 -18.10 -16.28 -2.10
N ILE A 109 -18.81 -15.16 -1.99
CA ILE A 109 -20.09 -15.08 -1.28
C ILE A 109 -21.13 -14.43 -2.19
N ALA A 110 -22.34 -14.99 -2.27
CA ALA A 110 -23.39 -14.46 -3.13
C ALA A 110 -24.78 -14.84 -2.63
N GLY A 111 -25.80 -14.10 -3.08
CA GLY A 111 -27.21 -14.40 -2.84
C GLY A 111 -27.76 -13.84 -1.53
N GLY A 112 -28.90 -14.38 -1.09
CA GLY A 112 -29.78 -13.78 -0.07
C GLY A 112 -30.95 -13.05 -0.74
N ASN A 113 -32.15 -13.18 -0.23
CA ASN A 113 -33.27 -12.34 -0.68
C ASN A 113 -34.24 -12.22 0.48
N ARG A 114 -34.47 -10.99 0.95
CA ARG A 114 -35.51 -10.71 1.94
C ARG A 114 -36.84 -10.48 1.23
N GLN A 115 -37.41 -11.54 0.66
CA GLN A 115 -38.85 -11.60 0.41
C GLN A 115 -39.53 -12.28 1.60
N THR A 116 -40.73 -11.82 1.94
CA THR A 116 -41.55 -12.40 3.01
C THR A 116 -41.58 -13.93 2.87
N ASN A 117 -40.94 -14.64 3.79
CA ASN A 117 -40.76 -16.11 3.84
C ASN A 117 -39.62 -16.75 2.99
N ALA A 118 -38.51 -16.06 2.70
CA ALA A 118 -37.32 -16.67 2.06
C ALA A 118 -35.99 -16.46 2.85
N ASN A 119 -34.99 -17.31 2.54
CA ASN A 119 -33.75 -17.53 3.29
C ASN A 119 -32.99 -16.24 3.68
N TRP A 120 -32.86 -16.03 4.99
CA TRP A 120 -32.01 -15.00 5.60
C TRP A 120 -30.54 -15.42 5.44
N ALA A 121 -29.81 -14.81 4.52
CA ALA A 121 -28.36 -14.93 4.50
C ALA A 121 -27.79 -14.07 5.64
N TYR A 122 -27.61 -14.67 6.81
CA TYR A 122 -27.08 -14.03 8.02
C TYR A 122 -25.73 -14.67 8.38
N ILE A 123 -24.67 -13.89 8.37
CA ILE A 123 -23.32 -14.34 8.73
C ILE A 123 -22.93 -13.64 10.04
N ASN A 124 -23.01 -14.38 11.15
CA ASN A 124 -22.54 -13.91 12.45
C ASN A 124 -21.05 -14.23 12.59
N LEU A 125 -20.24 -13.19 12.48
CA LEU A 125 -18.81 -13.22 12.70
C LEU A 125 -18.61 -13.09 14.21
N GLY A 126 -18.43 -14.22 14.89
CA GLY A 126 -18.11 -14.24 16.32
C GLY A 126 -16.88 -13.39 16.68
N VAL A 127 -16.57 -13.28 17.96
CA VAL A 127 -15.42 -12.49 18.43
C VAL A 127 -14.11 -13.13 17.96
N GLY A 128 -13.20 -12.32 17.40
CA GLY A 128 -11.86 -12.75 17.02
C GLY A 128 -11.77 -13.63 15.76
N THR A 129 -12.87 -13.79 15.01
CA THR A 129 -12.84 -14.47 13.71
C THR A 129 -12.52 -13.50 12.57
N THR A 130 -11.96 -14.01 11.47
CA THR A 130 -11.83 -13.24 10.23
C THR A 130 -12.32 -14.08 9.06
N LEU A 131 -13.34 -13.58 8.37
CA LEU A 131 -13.80 -14.15 7.10
C LEU A 131 -13.00 -13.52 5.96
N ASN A 132 -12.13 -14.32 5.34
CA ASN A 132 -11.36 -13.94 4.17
C ASN A 132 -12.14 -14.30 2.92
N ILE A 133 -12.56 -13.31 2.14
CA ILE A 133 -13.26 -13.46 0.88
C ILE A 133 -12.24 -13.30 -0.25
N ASN A 134 -11.93 -14.40 -0.93
CA ASN A 134 -10.92 -14.46 -1.99
C ASN A 134 -11.56 -14.68 -3.37
N GLU A 135 -12.48 -13.80 -3.74
CA GLU A 135 -13.21 -13.93 -4.99
C GLU A 135 -12.45 -13.43 -6.22
N THR A 136 -12.53 -14.23 -7.28
CA THR A 136 -11.94 -13.95 -8.59
C THR A 136 -12.98 -13.56 -9.63
N THR A 137 -14.26 -13.62 -9.27
CA THR A 137 -15.41 -13.24 -10.11
C THR A 137 -16.32 -12.34 -9.29
N ALA A 138 -16.88 -11.31 -9.91
CA ALA A 138 -17.75 -10.37 -9.21
C ALA A 138 -19.02 -11.06 -8.69
N SER A 139 -19.48 -10.65 -7.51
CA SER A 139 -20.61 -11.25 -6.82
C SER A 139 -21.48 -10.19 -6.15
N THR A 140 -22.72 -10.56 -5.82
CA THR A 140 -23.64 -9.72 -5.05
C THR A 140 -24.14 -10.50 -3.84
N PHE A 141 -23.89 -9.96 -2.65
CA PHE A 141 -24.38 -10.47 -1.38
C PHE A 141 -25.53 -9.59 -0.87
N VAL A 142 -26.70 -10.20 -0.77
CA VAL A 142 -27.97 -9.62 -0.34
C VAL A 142 -28.33 -10.23 1.02
N GLY A 143 -27.34 -10.28 1.92
CA GLY A 143 -27.46 -10.77 3.29
C GLY A 143 -26.98 -9.73 4.29
N GLU A 144 -26.76 -10.16 5.54
CA GLU A 144 -26.26 -9.32 6.62
C GLU A 144 -24.97 -9.92 7.21
N PHE A 145 -23.99 -9.06 7.43
CA PHE A 145 -22.85 -9.35 8.31
C PHE A 145 -23.18 -8.82 9.69
N ALA A 146 -23.00 -9.68 10.69
CA ALA A 146 -23.26 -9.36 12.08
C ALA A 146 -22.12 -9.87 12.98
N GLY A 147 -22.16 -9.51 14.27
CA GLY A 147 -21.17 -9.93 15.25
C GLY A 147 -20.05 -8.92 15.44
N LEU A 148 -18.86 -9.40 15.80
CA LEU A 148 -17.68 -8.58 16.12
C LEU A 148 -16.40 -9.03 15.38
N GLY A 149 -16.46 -10.10 14.58
CA GLY A 149 -15.35 -10.59 13.75
C GLY A 149 -15.15 -9.74 12.50
N ALA A 150 -13.93 -9.79 11.95
CA ALA A 150 -13.53 -8.98 10.80
C ALA A 150 -13.94 -9.60 9.46
N VAL A 151 -14.12 -8.74 8.45
CA VAL A 151 -14.28 -9.14 7.05
C VAL A 151 -13.07 -8.66 6.27
N ARG A 152 -12.44 -9.55 5.51
CA ARG A 152 -11.26 -9.24 4.70
C ARG A 152 -11.47 -9.65 3.25
N LEU A 153 -11.42 -8.68 2.34
CA LEU A 153 -11.41 -8.94 0.91
C LEU A 153 -9.96 -9.07 0.44
N ALA A 154 -9.61 -10.24 -0.06
CA ALA A 154 -8.29 -10.57 -0.60
C ALA A 154 -8.31 -10.91 -2.10
N GLY A 155 -9.51 -11.13 -2.65
CA GLY A 155 -9.75 -11.41 -4.07
C GLY A 155 -9.55 -10.19 -4.97
N ASN A 156 -9.50 -10.39 -6.27
CA ASN A 156 -9.30 -9.34 -7.26
C ASN A 156 -10.59 -8.90 -7.97
N ALA A 157 -11.75 -9.40 -7.55
CA ALA A 157 -13.05 -9.05 -8.12
C ALA A 157 -13.85 -8.05 -7.25
N THR A 158 -15.08 -7.77 -7.68
CA THR A 158 -15.99 -6.85 -6.99
C THR A 158 -17.04 -7.60 -6.17
N LEU A 159 -17.11 -7.33 -4.87
CA LEU A 159 -18.18 -7.78 -3.98
C LEU A 159 -19.19 -6.65 -3.84
N THR A 160 -20.43 -6.88 -4.24
CA THR A 160 -21.52 -5.91 -4.07
C THR A 160 -22.36 -6.24 -2.85
N LEU A 161 -22.52 -5.28 -1.93
CA LEU A 161 -23.42 -5.37 -0.77
C LEU A 161 -24.63 -4.48 -1.00
N THR A 162 -25.84 -5.02 -0.84
CA THR A 162 -27.08 -4.26 -1.12
C THR A 162 -27.99 -4.05 0.10
N ASN A 163 -27.70 -4.72 1.22
CA ASN A 163 -28.50 -4.66 2.44
C ASN A 163 -27.79 -3.86 3.54
N THR A 164 -28.51 -3.63 4.64
CA THR A 164 -27.97 -3.04 5.86
C THR A 164 -27.16 -4.07 6.63
N HIS A 165 -25.93 -3.73 6.99
CA HIS A 165 -25.04 -4.51 7.86
C HIS A 165 -24.94 -3.79 9.21
N ASN A 166 -25.45 -4.40 10.28
CA ASN A 166 -25.62 -3.72 11.56
C ASN A 166 -24.30 -3.51 12.30
N SER A 167 -23.59 -4.59 12.63
CA SER A 167 -22.30 -4.53 13.33
C SER A 167 -21.42 -5.71 12.95
N PHE A 168 -20.16 -5.47 12.63
CA PHE A 168 -19.09 -6.46 12.58
C PHE A 168 -17.79 -5.77 12.96
N GLY A 169 -16.68 -6.49 12.98
CA GLY A 169 -15.35 -5.92 13.23
C GLY A 169 -14.84 -5.09 12.05
N ASN A 170 -13.52 -4.95 11.98
CA ASN A 170 -12.87 -4.19 10.90
C ASN A 170 -13.22 -4.77 9.53
N LEU A 171 -13.42 -3.87 8.57
CA LEU A 171 -13.50 -4.20 7.16
C LEU A 171 -12.14 -3.92 6.52
N ILE A 172 -11.53 -4.92 5.91
CA ILE A 172 -10.23 -4.78 5.24
C ILE A 172 -10.40 -5.10 3.77
N ILE A 173 -9.96 -4.20 2.91
CA ILE A 173 -9.95 -4.38 1.46
C ILE A 173 -8.48 -4.38 1.03
N ASP A 174 -7.90 -5.57 0.92
CA ASP A 174 -6.53 -5.73 0.43
C ASP A 174 -6.45 -5.65 -1.08
N ARG A 175 -7.43 -6.24 -1.76
CA ARG A 175 -7.50 -6.31 -3.22
C ARG A 175 -8.95 -6.29 -3.68
N GLY A 176 -9.16 -6.01 -4.96
CA GLY A 176 -10.48 -5.99 -5.56
C GLY A 176 -11.30 -4.80 -5.09
N ALA A 177 -12.61 -4.89 -5.21
CA ALA A 177 -13.52 -3.82 -4.87
C ALA A 177 -14.63 -4.29 -3.93
N LEU A 178 -14.96 -3.49 -2.92
CA LEU A 178 -16.25 -3.56 -2.24
C LEU A 178 -17.15 -2.45 -2.81
N TRP A 179 -18.36 -2.82 -3.21
CA TRP A 179 -19.34 -1.88 -3.73
C TRP A 179 -20.60 -1.90 -2.86
N LEU A 180 -20.97 -0.78 -2.26
CA LEU A 180 -22.26 -0.60 -1.61
C LEU A 180 -23.28 -0.16 -2.67
N GLY A 181 -24.14 -1.10 -3.08
CA GLY A 181 -24.95 -1.04 -4.30
C GLY A 181 -26.14 -0.07 -4.26
N THR A 182 -26.78 0.11 -5.43
CA THR A 182 -27.85 1.10 -5.71
C THR A 182 -29.25 0.70 -5.19
N GLY A 183 -29.34 -0.06 -4.09
CA GLY A 183 -30.60 -0.44 -3.44
C GLY A 183 -30.89 0.43 -2.21
N THR A 184 -32.15 0.55 -1.81
CA THR A 184 -32.66 1.47 -0.77
C THR A 184 -32.12 1.23 0.66
N SER A 185 -31.11 0.38 0.88
CA SER A 185 -30.64 -0.01 2.22
C SER A 185 -29.17 -0.43 2.32
N ALA A 186 -28.32 -0.24 1.29
CA ALA A 186 -26.91 -0.65 1.38
C ALA A 186 -26.14 0.25 2.37
N ARG A 187 -25.89 -0.27 3.59
CA ARG A 187 -25.26 0.47 4.68
C ARG A 187 -24.33 -0.42 5.49
N LEU A 188 -23.17 0.09 5.87
CA LEU A 188 -22.23 -0.54 6.79
C LEU A 188 -22.37 0.09 8.18
N TYR A 189 -22.27 -0.75 9.20
CA TYR A 189 -22.21 -0.36 10.60
C TYR A 189 -23.43 0.46 11.07
N ALA A 190 -24.62 0.08 10.61
CA ALA A 190 -25.85 0.83 10.88
C ALA A 190 -26.23 0.91 12.38
N SER A 191 -25.76 -0.02 13.20
CA SER A 191 -25.97 -0.04 14.65
C SER A 191 -24.74 -0.65 15.34
N LEU A 192 -23.92 0.18 15.98
CA LEU A 192 -22.69 -0.26 16.65
C LEU A 192 -22.90 -0.42 18.16
N PRO A 193 -22.43 -1.51 18.79
CA PRO A 193 -22.37 -1.63 20.25
C PRO A 193 -21.49 -0.53 20.87
N ALA A 194 -21.90 0.00 22.02
CA ALA A 194 -21.13 1.01 22.74
C ALA A 194 -19.71 0.50 23.05
N GLY A 195 -18.69 1.31 22.72
CA GLY A 195 -17.28 1.00 22.98
C GLY A 195 -16.61 0.04 21.99
N ASN A 196 -17.27 -0.34 20.89
CA ASN A 196 -16.65 -1.09 19.79
C ASN A 196 -16.88 -0.40 18.45
N VAL A 197 -15.90 0.39 18.02
CA VAL A 197 -15.94 1.16 16.77
C VAL A 197 -14.97 0.54 15.77
N PRO A 198 -15.47 -0.11 14.71
CA PRO A 198 -14.62 -0.72 13.68
C PRO A 198 -14.06 0.34 12.75
N ASP A 199 -12.96 -0.01 12.09
CA ASP A 199 -12.36 0.78 11.01
C ASP A 199 -12.59 0.10 9.65
N ILE A 200 -12.65 0.92 8.60
CA ILE A 200 -12.57 0.45 7.22
C ILE A 200 -11.18 0.77 6.69
N ILE A 201 -10.44 -0.26 6.32
CA ILE A 201 -9.06 -0.16 5.85
C ILE A 201 -9.03 -0.53 4.37
N VAL A 202 -8.57 0.39 3.54
CA VAL A 202 -8.31 0.17 2.11
C VAL A 202 -6.82 0.16 1.89
N ASN A 203 -6.29 -1.02 1.57
CA ASN A 203 -4.87 -1.19 1.26
C ASN A 203 -4.62 -1.06 -0.25
N ARG A 204 -3.35 -1.19 -0.65
CA ARG A 204 -2.95 -1.16 -2.06
C ARG A 204 -3.66 -2.22 -2.90
N TYR A 205 -4.24 -1.79 -4.03
CA TYR A 205 -5.10 -2.57 -4.92
C TYR A 205 -6.52 -2.84 -4.40
N GLY A 206 -6.90 -2.29 -3.24
CA GLY A 206 -8.28 -2.29 -2.75
C GLY A 206 -9.06 -1.06 -3.23
N ALA A 207 -10.37 -1.22 -3.40
CA ALA A 207 -11.28 -0.11 -3.63
C ALA A 207 -12.57 -0.25 -2.81
N LEU A 208 -13.07 0.89 -2.34
CA LEU A 208 -14.37 1.03 -1.71
C LEU A 208 -15.23 1.97 -2.56
N TYR A 209 -16.36 1.49 -3.04
CA TYR A 209 -17.33 2.28 -3.79
C TYR A 209 -18.61 2.45 -2.98
N LEU A 210 -18.95 3.71 -2.70
CA LEU A 210 -20.23 4.13 -2.15
C LEU A 210 -21.07 4.66 -3.31
N ASP A 211 -22.13 3.95 -3.67
CA ASP A 211 -23.06 4.36 -4.71
C ASP A 211 -24.41 4.71 -4.09
N LYS A 212 -24.68 6.01 -3.97
CA LYS A 212 -25.94 6.51 -3.40
C LYS A 212 -27.02 6.54 -4.47
N ALA A 213 -28.02 5.67 -4.33
CA ALA A 213 -29.26 5.70 -5.10
C ALA A 213 -30.45 5.96 -4.17
N TYR A 214 -31.16 7.08 -4.37
CA TYR A 214 -32.35 7.43 -3.59
C TYR A 214 -33.59 7.44 -4.46
N SER A 215 -34.62 6.70 -4.05
CA SER A 215 -35.96 6.75 -4.65
C SER A 215 -37.03 7.41 -3.79
N SER A 216 -36.74 7.85 -2.54
CA SER A 216 -37.72 8.59 -1.72
C SER A 216 -37.15 9.22 -0.43
N GLY A 217 -36.42 10.33 -0.55
CA GLY A 217 -36.51 11.44 0.42
C GLY A 217 -36.05 11.28 1.88
N GLY A 218 -34.90 10.67 2.18
CA GLY A 218 -34.29 10.81 3.51
C GLY A 218 -32.80 10.45 3.54
N GLY A 219 -31.92 11.39 3.86
CA GLY A 219 -30.46 11.21 3.87
C GLY A 219 -29.97 10.24 4.95
N VAL A 220 -29.70 9.00 4.59
CA VAL A 220 -29.03 7.99 5.41
C VAL A 220 -27.58 7.84 4.94
N ASP A 221 -26.64 8.01 5.86
CA ASP A 221 -25.22 7.73 5.64
C ASP A 221 -25.00 6.23 5.35
N GLN A 222 -24.22 5.90 4.31
CA GLN A 222 -23.90 4.51 3.95
C GLN A 222 -22.86 3.88 4.89
N ILE A 223 -22.17 4.70 5.68
CA ILE A 223 -21.20 4.35 6.70
C ILE A 223 -21.61 5.08 7.98
N ASN A 224 -21.32 4.51 9.15
CA ASN A 224 -21.59 5.20 10.39
C ASN A 224 -20.61 6.38 10.62
N ASN A 225 -21.11 7.46 11.18
CA ASN A 225 -20.40 8.73 11.38
C ASN A 225 -19.25 8.64 12.40
N ILE A 226 -19.16 7.52 13.13
CA ILE A 226 -18.06 7.21 14.06
C ILE A 226 -17.03 6.24 13.48
N VAL A 227 -17.24 5.70 12.27
CA VAL A 227 -16.29 4.80 11.60
C VAL A 227 -15.28 5.61 10.80
N ALA A 228 -14.00 5.26 10.96
CA ALA A 228 -12.89 5.89 10.23
C ALA A 228 -12.58 5.16 8.91
N LEU A 229 -12.08 5.92 7.94
CA LEU A 229 -11.53 5.41 6.70
C LEU A 229 -10.00 5.52 6.72
N HIS A 230 -9.35 4.37 6.74
CA HIS A 230 -7.90 4.22 6.71
C HIS A 230 -7.45 3.87 5.30
N LEU A 231 -6.63 4.72 4.69
CA LEU A 231 -6.11 4.56 3.34
C LEU A 231 -4.62 4.31 3.42
N ASN A 232 -4.22 3.12 3.01
CA ASN A 232 -2.89 2.60 3.24
C ASN A 232 -2.26 2.17 1.91
N SER A 233 -1.71 3.15 1.22
CA SER A 233 -1.35 3.09 -0.19
C SER A 233 -2.53 2.65 -1.07
N ALA A 234 -3.74 3.13 -0.77
CA ALA A 234 -5.00 2.85 -1.44
C ALA A 234 -5.03 3.39 -2.89
N ALA A 235 -4.15 2.85 -3.72
CA ALA A 235 -3.89 3.24 -5.09
C ALA A 235 -3.66 1.99 -5.95
N GLY A 236 -3.54 2.22 -7.26
CA GLY A 236 -3.44 1.19 -8.28
C GLY A 236 -4.59 1.26 -9.27
N THR A 237 -4.72 0.21 -10.07
CA THR A 237 -5.78 0.01 -11.06
C THR A 237 -6.32 -1.40 -10.91
N MET A 238 -7.64 -1.56 -11.08
CA MET A 238 -8.23 -2.90 -11.14
C MET A 238 -7.70 -3.63 -12.38
N LEU A 239 -7.05 -4.77 -12.17
CA LEU A 239 -6.80 -5.77 -13.21
C LEU A 239 -8.10 -6.56 -13.37
N GLY A 240 -8.72 -6.46 -14.52
CA GLY A 240 -9.98 -7.11 -14.83
C GLY A 240 -9.94 -7.53 -16.28
N LEU A 241 -9.46 -8.75 -16.54
CA LEU A 241 -9.57 -9.41 -17.84
C LEU A 241 -10.87 -8.98 -18.50
N ALA A 242 -10.78 -8.25 -19.62
CA ALA A 242 -11.93 -7.68 -20.30
C ALA A 242 -12.93 -8.80 -20.64
N VAL A 243 -13.98 -8.95 -19.85
CA VAL A 243 -15.09 -9.83 -20.19
C VAL A 243 -15.94 -9.06 -21.18
N THR A 244 -16.02 -9.57 -22.40
CA THR A 244 -16.91 -9.03 -23.44
C THR A 244 -18.34 -8.94 -22.89
N GLY A 245 -18.85 -7.72 -22.70
CA GLY A 245 -20.19 -7.47 -22.17
C GLY A 245 -20.24 -6.63 -20.88
N ASP A 246 -19.12 -6.43 -20.18
CA ASP A 246 -19.06 -5.52 -19.04
C ASP A 246 -18.96 -4.05 -19.50
N LYS A 247 -19.80 -3.18 -18.94
CA LYS A 247 -19.80 -1.75 -19.28
C LYS A 247 -18.52 -1.01 -18.85
N TYR A 248 -17.58 -1.65 -18.13
CA TYR A 248 -16.39 -0.98 -17.57
C TYR A 248 -15.14 -1.90 -17.44
N PRO A 249 -14.31 -2.07 -18.49
CA PRO A 249 -13.02 -2.78 -18.42
C PRO A 249 -11.87 -1.93 -17.80
N GLU A 250 -10.80 -2.59 -17.34
CA GLU A 250 -9.44 -2.21 -16.80
C GLU A 250 -8.95 -0.74 -16.70
N THR A 251 -9.80 0.25 -16.43
CA THR A 251 -9.42 1.66 -16.61
C THR A 251 -9.61 2.53 -15.38
N ARG A 252 -10.36 2.06 -14.38
CA ARG A 252 -10.66 2.84 -13.17
C ARG A 252 -9.52 2.71 -12.15
N PRO A 253 -8.94 3.84 -11.72
CA PRO A 253 -8.06 3.84 -10.57
C PRO A 253 -8.75 3.30 -9.32
N MET A 254 -7.99 2.75 -8.37
CA MET A 254 -8.57 2.20 -7.13
C MET A 254 -8.70 3.26 -6.03
N GLY A 255 -8.95 2.85 -4.78
CA GLY A 255 -9.09 3.75 -3.61
C GLY A 255 -10.52 3.91 -3.11
N VAL A 256 -10.82 5.03 -2.46
CA VAL A 256 -12.16 5.30 -1.86
C VAL A 256 -12.98 6.23 -2.73
N TRP A 257 -14.18 5.81 -3.10
CA TRP A 257 -15.01 6.47 -4.10
C TRP A 257 -16.42 6.69 -3.58
N ASN A 258 -16.91 7.93 -3.64
CA ASN A 258 -18.31 8.25 -3.35
C ASN A 258 -18.98 8.83 -4.59
N ARG A 259 -20.08 8.20 -5.03
CA ARG A 259 -20.83 8.56 -6.22
C ARG A 259 -22.29 8.78 -5.86
N GLY A 260 -22.88 9.85 -6.38
CA GLY A 260 -24.34 9.99 -6.46
C GLY A 260 -24.80 9.71 -7.88
N ASN A 261 -25.75 8.80 -8.05
CA ASN A 261 -26.48 8.65 -9.29
C ASN A 261 -27.97 8.90 -9.01
N GLN A 262 -28.52 9.93 -9.66
CA GLN A 262 -29.94 10.29 -9.68
C GLN A 262 -30.50 10.95 -8.40
N ALA A 263 -30.83 12.25 -8.48
CA ALA A 263 -31.68 13.06 -7.57
C ALA A 263 -31.40 12.99 -6.05
N ALA A 264 -30.35 12.30 -5.64
CA ALA A 264 -29.94 12.05 -4.27
C ALA A 264 -29.00 13.15 -3.79
N THR A 265 -29.44 14.00 -2.87
CA THR A 265 -28.55 14.91 -2.12
C THR A 265 -28.10 14.22 -0.82
N GLY A 266 -26.79 14.25 -0.51
CA GLY A 266 -26.31 13.73 0.77
C GLY A 266 -24.79 13.59 0.85
N VAL A 267 -24.16 14.51 1.58
CA VAL A 267 -22.76 14.39 1.99
C VAL A 267 -22.67 13.28 3.05
N GLU A 268 -21.80 12.30 2.79
CA GLU A 268 -21.52 11.19 3.69
C GLU A 268 -20.75 11.69 4.90
N THR A 269 -21.28 11.49 6.11
CA THR A 269 -20.53 11.80 7.32
C THR A 269 -19.80 10.56 7.83
N ILE A 270 -18.49 10.67 8.01
CA ILE A 270 -17.63 9.63 8.60
C ILE A 270 -16.81 10.21 9.76
N MET A 271 -16.15 9.39 10.57
CA MET A 271 -15.27 9.90 11.63
C MET A 271 -14.17 10.80 11.04
N GLY A 272 -13.48 10.26 10.03
CA GLY A 272 -12.60 11.00 9.14
C GLY A 272 -11.71 10.11 8.28
N PHE A 273 -10.78 10.74 7.57
CA PHE A 273 -9.81 10.10 6.68
C PHE A 273 -8.42 10.08 7.32
N TYR A 274 -7.82 8.90 7.33
CA TYR A 274 -6.46 8.64 7.77
C TYR A 274 -5.65 8.15 6.57
N PHE A 275 -4.75 9.00 6.07
CA PHE A 275 -3.82 8.63 5.02
C PHE A 275 -2.59 8.00 5.67
N ASP A 276 -2.64 6.69 5.86
CA ASP A 276 -1.69 5.95 6.70
C ASP A 276 -0.31 5.80 6.08
N SER A 277 -0.24 5.52 4.77
CA SER A 277 1.03 5.45 4.04
C SER A 277 0.82 5.58 2.52
N GLY A 278 1.92 5.79 1.79
CA GLY A 278 1.99 5.70 0.33
C GLY A 278 1.11 6.70 -0.43
N THR A 279 0.84 6.39 -1.70
CA THR A 279 -0.12 7.17 -2.51
C THR A 279 -1.52 6.63 -2.30
N ASN A 280 -2.46 7.53 -2.05
CA ASN A 280 -3.87 7.20 -1.80
C ASN A 280 -4.76 7.92 -2.80
N TYR A 281 -5.79 7.23 -3.27
CA TYR A 281 -6.71 7.73 -4.27
C TYR A 281 -8.09 7.95 -3.65
N VAL A 282 -8.60 9.18 -3.75
CA VAL A 282 -9.95 9.52 -3.29
C VAL A 282 -10.72 10.12 -4.46
N GLY A 283 -11.84 9.48 -4.78
CA GLY A 283 -12.64 9.75 -5.95
C GLY A 283 -14.04 10.20 -5.60
N GLY A 284 -14.64 11.04 -6.45
CA GLY A 284 -16.07 11.18 -6.42
C GLY A 284 -16.70 12.04 -7.50
N TYR A 285 -18.01 12.05 -7.53
CA TYR A 285 -18.76 12.67 -8.62
C TYR A 285 -20.10 13.23 -8.12
N ALA A 286 -20.37 14.48 -8.49
CA ALA A 286 -21.65 15.16 -8.30
C ALA A 286 -22.25 15.54 -9.66
N SER A 287 -23.57 15.36 -9.84
CA SER A 287 -24.29 15.76 -11.06
C SER A 287 -25.77 16.04 -10.83
N GLY A 288 -26.47 16.65 -11.79
CA GLY A 288 -27.92 16.85 -11.66
C GLY A 288 -28.32 17.81 -10.53
N SER A 289 -27.51 18.84 -10.29
CA SER A 289 -27.74 19.89 -9.27
C SER A 289 -27.77 19.39 -7.82
N MET A 290 -26.89 18.45 -7.47
CA MET A 290 -26.78 17.90 -6.11
C MET A 290 -25.44 18.18 -5.44
N SER A 291 -25.44 18.25 -4.11
CA SER A 291 -24.22 18.23 -3.29
C SER A 291 -23.94 16.81 -2.81
N GLN A 292 -22.73 16.29 -3.09
CA GLN A 292 -22.28 14.95 -2.72
C GLN A 292 -20.88 15.00 -2.08
N GLY A 293 -20.44 13.88 -1.51
CA GLY A 293 -19.07 13.69 -1.07
C GLY A 293 -18.98 13.25 0.38
N PHE A 294 -17.91 13.66 1.07
CA PHE A 294 -17.63 13.30 2.45
C PHE A 294 -17.45 14.53 3.34
N GLN A 295 -17.93 14.42 4.57
CA GLN A 295 -17.60 15.32 5.67
C GLN A 295 -17.11 14.52 6.87
N THR A 296 -16.01 14.97 7.48
CA THR A 296 -15.50 14.34 8.70
C THR A 296 -16.21 14.91 9.93
N SER A 297 -16.72 14.05 10.81
CA SER A 297 -17.42 14.43 12.05
C SER A 297 -16.47 14.89 13.16
N THR A 298 -15.26 14.31 13.22
CA THR A 298 -14.26 14.60 14.27
C THR A 298 -13.05 15.41 13.79
N GLY A 299 -13.08 15.90 12.54
CA GLY A 299 -12.06 16.83 12.06
C GLY A 299 -10.82 16.25 11.40
N THR A 300 -10.76 14.95 11.16
CA THR A 300 -9.52 14.28 10.78
C THR A 300 -9.38 14.10 9.26
N LEU A 301 -8.63 15.01 8.63
CA LEU A 301 -7.85 14.70 7.43
C LEU A 301 -6.39 14.53 7.87
N LEU A 302 -6.06 13.34 8.38
CA LEU A 302 -4.77 13.09 9.02
C LEU A 302 -3.81 12.41 8.04
N ARG A 303 -2.59 12.93 7.99
CA ARG A 303 -1.50 12.41 7.17
C ARG A 303 -0.49 11.73 8.07
N ASN A 304 -0.25 10.45 7.84
CA ASN A 304 0.78 9.65 8.51
C ASN A 304 1.84 9.18 7.51
N ASN A 305 3.03 8.84 8.01
CA ASN A 305 4.13 8.22 7.25
C ASN A 305 4.41 8.87 5.87
N PHE A 306 4.33 10.20 5.80
CA PHE A 306 4.51 10.97 4.56
C PHE A 306 3.63 10.53 3.39
N ALA A 307 2.45 9.98 3.66
CA ALA A 307 1.46 9.62 2.66
C ALA A 307 1.12 10.81 1.74
N THR A 308 0.78 10.52 0.49
CA THR A 308 0.36 11.52 -0.50
C THR A 308 -0.99 11.13 -1.06
N THR A 309 -1.77 12.11 -1.53
CA THR A 309 -3.12 11.84 -2.01
C THR A 309 -3.35 12.43 -3.40
N ASN A 310 -4.08 11.68 -4.22
CA ASN A 310 -4.60 12.13 -5.50
C ASN A 310 -6.12 12.20 -5.43
N LEU A 311 -6.64 13.42 -5.45
CA LEU A 311 -8.07 13.71 -5.42
C LEU A 311 -8.60 13.84 -6.84
N ARG A 312 -9.66 13.10 -7.13
CA ARG A 312 -10.25 13.10 -8.46
C ARG A 312 -11.75 13.21 -8.35
N GLY A 313 -12.32 14.24 -8.94
CA GLY A 313 -13.75 14.29 -9.03
C GLY A 313 -14.31 15.38 -9.91
N ARG A 314 -15.57 15.18 -10.28
CA ARG A 314 -16.35 16.21 -10.96
C ARG A 314 -16.82 17.23 -9.93
N TYR A 315 -16.60 18.52 -10.22
CA TYR A 315 -16.98 19.63 -9.34
C TYR A 315 -16.37 19.54 -7.93
N TYR A 316 -15.07 19.22 -7.84
CA TYR A 316 -14.39 19.00 -6.56
C TYR A 316 -14.12 20.33 -5.85
N GLY A 317 -14.91 20.63 -4.81
CA GLY A 317 -14.83 21.90 -4.07
C GLY A 317 -15.22 23.15 -4.87
N THR A 318 -15.66 23.00 -6.12
CA THR A 318 -16.15 24.08 -6.99
C THR A 318 -17.59 23.83 -7.38
N LYS A 319 -18.44 24.85 -7.35
CA LYS A 319 -19.80 24.74 -7.89
C LYS A 319 -19.77 24.55 -9.40
N GLY A 320 -20.66 23.70 -9.90
CA GLY A 320 -20.95 23.58 -11.32
C GLY A 320 -21.44 24.91 -11.89
N THR A 321 -21.07 25.22 -13.13
CA THR A 321 -21.43 26.48 -13.77
C THR A 321 -22.80 26.39 -14.46
N GLY A 322 -23.51 27.51 -14.57
CA GLY A 322 -24.86 27.58 -15.18
C GLY A 322 -25.96 27.25 -14.16
N GLY A 323 -27.08 26.65 -14.58
CA GLY A 323 -28.15 26.23 -13.66
C GLY A 323 -27.81 25.02 -12.76
N SER A 324 -26.58 24.50 -12.82
CA SER A 324 -26.15 23.30 -12.11
C SER A 324 -25.58 23.63 -10.72
N ASP A 325 -26.30 23.34 -9.63
CA ASP A 325 -25.80 23.56 -8.24
C ASP A 325 -24.87 22.44 -7.73
N SER A 326 -24.27 21.68 -8.64
CA SER A 326 -23.52 20.46 -8.30
C SER A 326 -22.19 20.80 -7.63
N ILE A 327 -21.86 20.10 -6.54
CA ILE A 327 -20.56 20.19 -5.88
C ILE A 327 -20.23 18.85 -5.23
N TYR A 328 -18.99 18.42 -5.38
CA TYR A 328 -18.42 17.33 -4.61
C TYR A 328 -17.57 17.90 -3.48
N GLN A 329 -17.94 17.59 -2.24
CA GLN A 329 -17.29 18.07 -1.04
C GLN A 329 -16.41 16.97 -0.44
N LEU A 330 -15.16 17.27 -0.15
CA LEU A 330 -14.35 16.51 0.80
C LEU A 330 -13.93 17.49 1.89
N GLY A 331 -14.74 17.53 2.95
CA GLY A 331 -14.73 18.62 3.91
C GLY A 331 -14.56 18.19 5.37
N ILE A 332 -14.35 19.20 6.21
CA ILE A 332 -14.24 19.06 7.65
C ILE A 332 -15.46 19.72 8.29
N GLY A 333 -16.31 18.92 8.93
CA GLY A 333 -17.54 19.40 9.56
C GLY A 333 -17.28 20.27 10.80
N ASP A 334 -16.37 19.84 11.66
CA ASP A 334 -16.03 20.55 12.90
C ASP A 334 -15.25 21.86 12.65
N ALA A 335 -15.69 22.96 13.28
CA ALA A 335 -15.12 24.29 13.04
C ALA A 335 -13.71 24.49 13.60
N ALA A 336 -13.38 23.86 14.75
CA ALA A 336 -12.07 24.01 15.37
C ALA A 336 -11.01 23.27 14.55
N TYR A 337 -11.31 22.02 14.16
CA TYR A 337 -10.40 21.25 13.32
C TYR A 337 -10.26 21.83 11.91
N ARG A 338 -11.34 22.35 11.33
CA ARG A 338 -11.27 23.07 10.06
C ARG A 338 -10.35 24.28 10.13
N THR A 339 -10.43 25.06 11.21
CA THR A 339 -9.55 26.21 11.44
C THR A 339 -8.10 25.77 11.60
N ALA A 340 -7.84 24.70 12.37
CA ALA A 340 -6.50 24.15 12.55
C ALA A 340 -5.91 23.63 11.23
N PHE A 341 -6.69 22.91 10.42
CA PHE A 341 -6.28 22.43 9.11
C PHE A 341 -5.96 23.60 8.16
N ASN A 342 -6.81 24.63 8.14
CA ASN A 342 -6.62 25.82 7.32
C ASN A 342 -5.35 26.59 7.71
N ASN A 343 -5.04 26.69 9.01
CA ASN A 343 -3.82 27.33 9.51
C ASN A 343 -2.54 26.54 9.17
N ALA A 344 -2.67 25.25 8.83
CA ALA A 344 -1.55 24.41 8.41
C ALA A 344 -1.28 24.47 6.89
N LEU A 345 -2.12 25.15 6.11
CA LEU A 345 -1.90 25.34 4.68
C LEU A 345 -0.73 26.30 4.42
N LEU A 346 0.00 26.07 3.33
CA LEU A 346 1.18 26.87 2.98
C LEU A 346 0.90 27.78 1.79
N GLY A 347 1.09 29.10 1.96
CA GLY A 347 0.88 30.12 0.93
C GLY A 347 0.26 31.41 1.48
N GLY A 348 -0.32 32.22 0.59
CA GLY A 348 -0.83 33.56 0.87
C GLY A 348 -2.31 33.66 1.28
N GLY A 349 -3.04 32.54 1.33
CA GLY A 349 -4.41 32.45 1.85
C GLY A 349 -5.46 33.23 1.05
N THR A 350 -6.22 32.55 0.19
CA THR A 350 -7.32 33.17 -0.57
C THR A 350 -8.49 32.19 -0.75
N THR A 351 -9.71 32.71 -0.73
CA THR A 351 -10.96 31.94 -0.79
C THR A 351 -11.61 32.02 -2.17
N LEU A 352 -12.20 30.92 -2.62
CA LEU A 352 -13.09 30.92 -3.77
C LEU A 352 -14.42 31.59 -3.36
N GLN A 353 -15.02 32.37 -4.25
CA GLN A 353 -16.40 32.83 -4.07
C GLN A 353 -17.28 32.22 -5.15
N SER A 354 -18.44 31.67 -4.79
CA SER A 354 -19.41 31.12 -5.74
C SER A 354 -20.81 31.65 -5.42
N ALA A 355 -21.46 32.30 -6.39
CA ALA A 355 -22.82 32.85 -6.22
C ALA A 355 -23.65 32.69 -7.50
N GLN A 356 -24.98 32.72 -7.37
CA GLN A 356 -25.87 32.87 -8.51
C GLN A 356 -25.86 34.32 -8.98
N MET A 357 -25.58 34.51 -10.26
CA MET A 357 -25.39 35.83 -10.85
C MET A 357 -26.08 35.90 -12.21
N GLY A 358 -26.51 37.11 -12.57
CA GLY A 358 -27.13 37.45 -13.84
C GLY A 358 -26.11 37.95 -14.84
N THR A 359 -26.17 37.44 -16.08
CA THR A 359 -25.40 37.94 -17.23
C THR A 359 -26.35 38.51 -18.27
N THR A 360 -25.89 39.50 -19.03
CA THR A 360 -26.63 40.02 -20.19
C THR A 360 -25.75 39.85 -21.43
N LEU A 361 -26.30 39.29 -22.51
CA LEU A 361 -25.59 39.12 -23.79
C LEU A 361 -24.94 40.43 -24.22
N ASN A 362 -23.66 40.38 -24.60
CA ASN A 362 -22.86 41.52 -25.05
C ASN A 362 -22.68 42.64 -24.00
N SER A 363 -22.87 42.33 -22.71
CA SER A 363 -22.61 43.24 -21.60
C SER A 363 -21.37 42.80 -20.81
N ASN A 364 -20.57 43.79 -20.40
CA ASN A 364 -19.50 43.61 -19.42
C ASN A 364 -20.00 43.66 -17.97
N THR A 365 -21.30 43.87 -17.73
CA THR A 365 -21.87 43.94 -16.38
C THR A 365 -22.49 42.61 -15.99
N VAL A 366 -22.07 42.10 -14.84
CA VAL A 366 -22.67 40.93 -14.18
C VAL A 366 -23.37 41.42 -12.92
N THR A 367 -24.63 41.04 -12.75
CA THR A 367 -25.44 41.44 -11.60
C THR A 367 -25.54 40.30 -10.60
N TRP A 368 -25.76 40.62 -9.33
CA TRP A 368 -26.01 39.64 -8.28
C TRP A 368 -27.14 40.10 -7.37
N ALA A 369 -27.76 39.16 -6.64
CA ALA A 369 -28.78 39.50 -5.65
C ALA A 369 -28.18 40.07 -4.36
N THR A 370 -26.98 39.61 -3.97
CA THR A 370 -26.25 40.05 -2.77
C THR A 370 -24.77 40.20 -3.09
N SER A 371 -24.16 41.33 -2.71
CA SER A 371 -22.73 41.58 -2.93
C SER A 371 -21.87 40.67 -2.05
N PRO A 372 -21.06 39.77 -2.62
CA PRO A 372 -20.09 39.01 -1.83
C PRO A 372 -19.01 39.96 -1.30
N THR A 373 -18.64 39.80 -0.04
CA THR A 373 -17.54 40.55 0.57
C THR A 373 -16.20 40.06 0.04
N GLY A 374 -15.23 40.95 -0.15
CA GLY A 374 -13.86 40.57 -0.53
C GLY A 374 -13.64 40.36 -2.03
N ILE A 375 -14.57 40.81 -2.87
CA ILE A 375 -14.38 40.85 -4.33
C ILE A 375 -13.66 42.14 -4.72
N ALA A 376 -12.66 42.03 -5.60
CA ALA A 376 -11.87 43.16 -6.11
C ALA A 376 -11.55 43.01 -7.61
N ALA A 377 -11.13 44.12 -8.22
CA ALA A 377 -10.60 44.09 -9.58
C ALA A 377 -9.35 43.18 -9.68
N GLY A 378 -9.18 42.52 -10.82
CA GLY A 378 -8.12 41.55 -11.07
C GLY A 378 -8.45 40.11 -10.71
N MET A 379 -9.55 39.86 -9.98
CA MET A 379 -10.01 38.49 -9.69
C MET A 379 -10.43 37.75 -10.95
N GLY A 380 -10.04 36.47 -11.06
CA GLY A 380 -10.46 35.60 -12.16
C GLY A 380 -11.92 35.18 -12.02
N ILE A 381 -12.60 34.95 -13.14
CA ILE A 381 -14.01 34.54 -13.13
C ILE A 381 -14.33 33.46 -14.16
N GLN A 382 -15.18 32.51 -13.78
CA GLN A 382 -15.69 31.45 -14.66
C GLN A 382 -17.18 31.22 -14.49
N GLY A 383 -17.85 30.97 -15.62
CA GLY A 383 -19.27 30.63 -15.71
C GLY A 383 -19.64 30.25 -17.15
N VAL A 384 -20.80 29.64 -17.36
CA VAL A 384 -21.24 29.17 -18.71
C VAL A 384 -21.36 30.31 -19.73
N ASN A 385 -21.66 31.53 -19.26
CA ASN A 385 -21.82 32.72 -20.12
C ASN A 385 -20.60 33.66 -20.06
N ILE A 386 -19.51 33.22 -19.45
CA ILE A 386 -18.28 34.00 -19.23
C ILE A 386 -17.18 33.38 -20.10
N LEU A 387 -16.49 34.22 -20.87
CA LEU A 387 -15.41 33.76 -21.73
C LEU A 387 -14.19 33.29 -20.89
N PRO A 388 -13.41 32.31 -21.35
CA PRO A 388 -12.17 31.91 -20.69
C PRO A 388 -11.20 33.09 -20.54
N SER A 389 -10.43 33.10 -19.45
CA SER A 389 -9.48 34.19 -19.11
C SER A 389 -10.11 35.55 -18.80
N THR A 390 -11.41 35.60 -18.50
CA THR A 390 -12.08 36.81 -18.04
C THR A 390 -11.68 37.15 -16.60
N THR A 391 -11.50 38.45 -16.32
CA THR A 391 -11.19 38.99 -14.98
C THR A 391 -12.16 40.11 -14.62
N LEU A 392 -12.30 40.39 -13.32
CA LEU A 392 -13.05 41.54 -12.84
C LEU A 392 -12.27 42.84 -13.09
N THR A 393 -12.96 43.89 -13.54
CA THR A 393 -12.36 45.21 -13.80
C THR A 393 -12.77 46.26 -12.79
N ALA A 394 -14.00 46.21 -12.28
CA ALA A 394 -14.48 47.06 -11.19
C ALA A 394 -15.67 46.43 -10.47
N THR A 395 -15.87 46.78 -9.20
CA THR A 395 -16.99 46.32 -8.36
C THR A 395 -17.92 47.48 -8.00
N ALA A 396 -19.23 47.22 -7.97
CA ALA A 396 -20.26 48.15 -7.52
C ALA A 396 -21.25 47.44 -6.58
N ALA A 397 -22.11 48.20 -5.90
CA ALA A 397 -23.18 47.59 -5.12
C ALA A 397 -24.17 46.88 -6.07
N GLY A 398 -24.37 45.57 -5.89
CA GLY A 398 -25.31 44.79 -6.73
C GLY A 398 -24.72 44.27 -8.06
N SER A 399 -23.49 44.64 -8.43
CA SER A 399 -22.89 44.25 -9.70
C SER A 399 -21.37 44.40 -9.75
N PHE A 400 -20.76 43.83 -10.79
CA PHE A 400 -19.37 44.09 -11.14
C PHE A 400 -19.21 44.09 -12.65
N THR A 401 -18.10 44.64 -13.10
CA THR A 401 -17.71 44.64 -14.50
C THR A 401 -16.59 43.64 -14.76
N ILE A 402 -16.62 43.04 -15.94
CA ILE A 402 -15.66 42.03 -16.41
C ILE A 402 -14.91 42.51 -17.65
N SER A 403 -13.69 42.00 -17.83
CA SER A 403 -12.78 42.39 -18.91
C SER A 403 -13.23 41.96 -20.31
N GLN A 404 -14.18 41.04 -20.40
CA GLN A 404 -14.76 40.55 -21.64
C GLN A 404 -16.30 40.59 -21.56
N VAL A 405 -16.99 40.69 -22.70
CA VAL A 405 -18.46 40.67 -22.73
C VAL A 405 -19.00 39.26 -22.44
N SER A 406 -20.17 39.19 -21.79
CA SER A 406 -20.88 37.92 -21.59
C SER A 406 -21.44 37.38 -22.91
N THR A 407 -21.42 36.06 -23.08
CA THR A 407 -21.82 35.37 -24.32
C THR A 407 -23.31 35.04 -24.42
N ALA A 408 -24.07 35.20 -23.33
CA ALA A 408 -25.52 35.01 -23.31
C ALA A 408 -26.19 35.71 -22.12
N THR A 409 -27.50 35.92 -22.22
CA THR A 409 -28.32 36.44 -21.12
C THR A 409 -28.79 35.29 -20.21
N SER A 410 -28.62 35.45 -18.90
CA SER A 410 -29.16 34.54 -17.87
C SER A 410 -29.46 35.33 -16.59
N THR A 411 -30.48 34.91 -15.85
CA THR A 411 -30.88 35.54 -14.58
C THR A 411 -30.31 34.86 -13.33
N ALA A 412 -29.81 33.61 -13.45
CA ALA A 412 -29.36 32.83 -12.29
C ALA A 412 -28.37 31.72 -12.68
N ASN A 413 -27.18 32.10 -13.13
CA ASN A 413 -26.08 31.15 -13.35
C ASN A 413 -25.16 31.11 -12.13
N TRP A 414 -24.75 29.91 -11.71
CA TRP A 414 -23.62 29.78 -10.80
C TRP A 414 -22.35 30.24 -11.51
N ILE A 415 -21.67 31.19 -10.86
CA ILE A 415 -20.42 31.80 -11.30
C ILE A 415 -19.40 31.68 -10.16
N ASN A 416 -18.20 31.25 -10.51
CA ASN A 416 -17.06 31.08 -9.61
C ASN A 416 -16.08 32.25 -9.81
N ILE A 417 -15.64 32.86 -8.71
CA ILE A 417 -14.68 33.96 -8.67
C ILE A 417 -13.46 33.50 -7.88
N TYR A 418 -12.32 33.48 -8.55
CA TYR A 418 -11.04 33.02 -8.05
C TYR A 418 -10.19 34.18 -7.51
N ALA A 419 -9.16 33.85 -6.75
CA ALA A 419 -8.22 34.82 -6.20
C ALA A 419 -7.64 35.76 -7.28
N ALA A 420 -7.38 37.02 -6.93
CA ALA A 420 -6.74 37.98 -7.83
C ALA A 420 -5.25 37.74 -8.03
N THR A 421 -4.63 36.89 -7.21
CA THR A 421 -3.19 36.60 -7.28
C THR A 421 -2.93 35.10 -7.19
N PRO A 422 -1.85 34.59 -7.81
CA PRO A 422 -1.45 33.18 -7.74
C PRO A 422 -0.96 32.69 -6.38
N THR A 423 -1.49 33.21 -5.28
CA THR A 423 -0.96 33.00 -3.93
C THR A 423 -1.81 32.09 -3.05
N THR A 424 -2.83 31.44 -3.62
CA THR A 424 -3.71 30.50 -2.92
C THR A 424 -2.90 29.48 -2.10
N SER A 425 -3.20 29.35 -0.81
CA SER A 425 -2.51 28.36 0.03
C SER A 425 -2.83 26.94 -0.41
N ILE A 426 -1.88 26.03 -0.27
CA ILE A 426 -2.01 24.65 -0.75
C ILE A 426 -1.82 23.63 0.38
N VAL A 427 -2.28 22.41 0.11
CA VAL A 427 -1.92 21.19 0.83
C VAL A 427 -0.77 20.52 0.04
N PRO A 428 0.51 20.64 0.45
CA PRO A 428 1.65 20.28 -0.40
C PRO A 428 1.72 18.81 -0.84
N TRP A 429 1.10 17.93 -0.05
CA TRP A 429 1.11 16.48 -0.23
C TRP A 429 -0.13 15.93 -0.93
N MET A 430 -1.03 16.81 -1.38
CA MET A 430 -2.19 16.47 -2.18
C MET A 430 -2.11 17.08 -3.56
N ILE A 431 -2.39 16.27 -4.56
CA ILE A 431 -2.65 16.72 -5.94
C ILE A 431 -4.05 16.30 -6.34
N GLY A 432 -4.54 16.85 -7.45
CA GLY A 432 -5.77 16.36 -8.03
C GLY A 432 -6.11 17.00 -9.34
N GLU A 433 -7.32 16.70 -9.77
CA GLU A 433 -7.95 17.33 -10.91
C GLU A 433 -9.45 17.41 -10.72
N THR A 434 -10.05 18.38 -11.38
CA THR A 434 -11.49 18.46 -11.49
C THR A 434 -11.88 18.63 -12.94
N TRP A 435 -12.99 18.02 -13.34
CA TRP A 435 -13.58 18.20 -14.65
C TRP A 435 -15.04 18.63 -14.51
N THR A 436 -15.57 19.18 -15.60
CA THR A 436 -16.94 19.68 -15.69
C THR A 436 -17.82 18.85 -16.64
N ALA A 437 -17.20 18.04 -17.49
CA ALA A 437 -17.86 17.18 -18.46
C ALA A 437 -18.73 16.08 -17.80
N ALA A 438 -19.77 15.65 -18.50
CA ALA A 438 -20.78 14.72 -17.99
C ALA A 438 -20.35 13.23 -18.00
N ASN A 439 -19.16 12.93 -18.52
CA ASN A 439 -18.62 11.57 -18.57
C ASN A 439 -18.08 11.12 -17.21
N ASP A 440 -18.09 9.79 -17.04
CA ASP A 440 -17.40 9.12 -15.93
C ASP A 440 -15.89 9.39 -15.99
N LEU A 441 -15.24 9.27 -14.82
CA LEU A 441 -13.78 9.26 -14.69
C LEU A 441 -13.13 8.33 -15.70
N SER A 442 -12.14 8.83 -16.43
CA SER A 442 -11.33 8.02 -17.35
C SER A 442 -10.01 7.61 -16.70
N GLU A 443 -9.31 6.69 -17.36
CA GLU A 443 -7.93 6.34 -17.02
C GLU A 443 -6.96 7.52 -17.13
N THR A 444 -7.31 8.57 -17.88
CA THR A 444 -6.46 9.76 -18.10
C THR A 444 -6.59 10.78 -16.98
N ASN A 445 -7.45 10.50 -15.99
CA ASN A 445 -7.61 11.31 -14.81
C ASN A 445 -6.64 10.83 -13.71
N MET A 446 -5.43 11.40 -13.73
CA MET A 446 -4.35 11.09 -12.79
C MET A 446 -3.83 12.32 -12.02
N GLY A 447 -4.58 13.42 -12.01
CA GLY A 447 -4.22 14.66 -11.31
C GLY A 447 -3.28 15.56 -12.13
N ASN A 448 -3.57 16.87 -12.16
CA ASN A 448 -2.79 17.84 -12.95
C ASN A 448 -2.63 19.21 -12.27
N SER A 449 -3.03 19.31 -11.00
CA SER A 449 -3.00 20.55 -10.23
C SER A 449 -2.82 20.25 -8.74
N LEU A 450 -2.39 21.27 -7.99
CA LEU A 450 -2.30 21.28 -6.54
C LEU A 450 -3.69 21.46 -5.91
N ILE A 451 -3.78 21.11 -4.63
CA ILE A 451 -5.01 21.19 -3.85
C ILE A 451 -4.93 22.33 -2.83
N THR A 452 -6.03 23.04 -2.65
CA THR A 452 -6.30 23.98 -1.55
C THR A 452 -7.47 23.49 -0.72
N TYR A 453 -7.73 24.18 0.39
CA TYR A 453 -8.94 24.00 1.18
C TYR A 453 -9.71 25.32 1.19
N ASP A 454 -10.92 25.29 0.67
CA ASP A 454 -11.77 26.47 0.52
C ASP A 454 -12.70 26.62 1.74
N LEU A 455 -12.61 27.77 2.40
CA LEU A 455 -13.41 28.06 3.59
C LEU A 455 -14.87 28.43 3.28
N VAL A 456 -15.19 28.77 2.03
CA VAL A 456 -16.57 29.05 1.62
C VAL A 456 -17.33 27.74 1.42
N SER A 457 -16.75 26.80 0.66
CA SER A 457 -17.34 25.47 0.46
C SER A 457 -17.02 24.47 1.59
N ASN A 458 -16.17 24.84 2.56
CA ASN A 458 -15.65 23.97 3.63
C ASN A 458 -15.07 22.65 3.11
N SER A 459 -14.44 22.67 1.94
CA SER A 459 -14.00 21.49 1.21
C SER A 459 -12.61 21.68 0.60
N LEU A 460 -11.89 20.56 0.45
CA LEU A 460 -10.75 20.48 -0.45
C LEU A 460 -11.19 20.81 -1.89
N ARG A 461 -10.32 21.50 -2.62
CA ARG A 461 -10.56 21.97 -3.98
C ARG A 461 -9.27 21.98 -4.79
N VAL A 462 -9.39 21.74 -6.09
CA VAL A 462 -8.29 21.84 -7.04
C VAL A 462 -8.04 23.31 -7.41
N LEU A 463 -6.78 23.75 -7.46
CA LEU A 463 -6.43 25.08 -7.99
C LEU A 463 -6.80 25.15 -9.47
N ASP A 464 -7.44 26.26 -9.85
CA ASP A 464 -7.78 26.53 -11.24
C ASP A 464 -6.52 26.82 -12.07
N LEU A 465 -6.39 26.14 -13.20
CA LEU A 465 -5.19 26.19 -14.05
C LEU A 465 -4.95 27.56 -14.70
N THR A 466 -5.99 28.40 -14.80
CA THR A 466 -5.95 29.69 -15.48
C THR A 466 -5.73 30.84 -14.51
N TYR A 467 -6.41 30.81 -13.35
CA TYR A 467 -6.48 31.99 -12.48
C TYR A 467 -5.65 31.90 -11.19
N GLU A 468 -5.27 30.69 -10.76
CA GLU A 468 -4.61 30.51 -9.46
C GLU A 468 -3.13 30.11 -9.56
N TYR A 469 -2.62 30.07 -10.79
CA TYR A 469 -1.21 29.93 -11.08
C TYR A 469 -0.68 31.15 -11.82
N GLY A 470 0.57 31.48 -11.54
CA GLY A 470 1.36 32.41 -12.34
C GLY A 470 2.46 31.68 -13.09
N THR A 471 3.11 32.37 -14.02
CA THR A 471 4.39 31.94 -14.60
C THR A 471 5.55 32.68 -13.94
N PHE A 472 6.77 32.17 -14.08
CA PHE A 472 7.98 32.88 -13.65
C PHE A 472 8.07 34.26 -14.30
N ALA A 473 7.70 34.39 -15.57
CA ALA A 473 7.68 35.68 -16.27
C ALA A 473 6.68 36.68 -15.64
N GLN A 474 5.46 36.22 -15.34
CA GLN A 474 4.45 37.05 -14.67
C GLN A 474 4.88 37.45 -13.27
N LYS A 475 5.50 36.54 -12.52
CA LYS A 475 6.04 36.85 -11.19
C LYS A 475 7.12 37.92 -11.27
N GLN A 476 8.09 37.74 -12.17
CA GLN A 476 9.20 38.68 -12.33
C GLN A 476 8.71 40.10 -12.70
N ALA A 477 7.66 40.20 -13.52
CA ALA A 477 7.07 41.47 -13.91
C ALA A 477 6.27 42.14 -12.80
N ASN A 478 5.47 41.37 -12.04
CA ASN A 478 4.44 41.92 -11.16
C ASN A 478 4.79 41.88 -9.67
N ALA A 479 5.60 40.90 -9.24
CA ALA A 479 5.92 40.66 -7.84
C ALA A 479 7.27 39.93 -7.66
N PRO A 480 8.39 40.52 -8.12
CA PRO A 480 9.69 39.84 -8.17
C PRO A 480 10.18 39.33 -6.81
N ALA A 481 9.89 40.07 -5.73
CA ALA A 481 10.29 39.73 -4.36
C ALA A 481 9.31 38.79 -3.62
N SER A 482 8.16 38.45 -4.21
CA SER A 482 7.19 37.56 -3.54
C SER A 482 7.73 36.12 -3.46
N THR A 483 7.37 35.41 -2.39
CA THR A 483 7.68 33.98 -2.18
C THR A 483 6.43 33.11 -2.12
N THR A 484 5.24 33.70 -2.29
CA THR A 484 3.96 33.02 -2.10
C THR A 484 3.29 32.61 -3.41
N TRP A 485 3.93 32.83 -4.56
CA TRP A 485 3.36 32.48 -5.87
C TRP A 485 3.43 30.98 -6.15
N ASN A 486 2.29 30.38 -6.47
CA ASN A 486 2.22 29.08 -7.10
C ASN A 486 2.53 29.24 -8.59
N ILE A 487 3.61 28.63 -9.05
CA ILE A 487 4.04 28.71 -10.44
C ILE A 487 3.57 27.49 -11.21
N ARG A 488 3.01 27.71 -12.41
CA ARG A 488 2.76 26.66 -13.40
C ARG A 488 3.32 27.07 -14.75
N GLU A 489 4.29 26.30 -15.24
CA GLU A 489 4.82 26.44 -16.59
C GLU A 489 4.25 25.35 -17.49
N SER A 490 3.58 25.77 -18.57
CA SER A 490 3.06 24.88 -19.61
C SER A 490 4.07 24.84 -20.76
N LEU A 491 4.92 23.83 -20.74
CA LEU A 491 6.10 23.71 -21.59
C LEU A 491 5.73 23.16 -22.97
N ILE A 492 6.11 23.90 -24.00
CA ILE A 492 6.14 23.47 -25.41
C ILE A 492 7.54 23.67 -26.03
N ALA A 493 8.47 24.19 -25.24
CA ALA A 493 9.87 24.44 -25.55
C ALA A 493 10.64 24.58 -24.21
N ASP A 494 11.97 24.61 -24.29
CA ASP A 494 12.81 24.88 -23.13
C ASP A 494 12.54 26.28 -22.53
N LEU A 495 12.56 26.36 -21.20
CA LEU A 495 12.49 27.61 -20.44
C LEU A 495 13.84 27.84 -19.76
N THR A 496 14.59 28.83 -20.20
CA THR A 496 15.97 29.05 -19.75
C THR A 496 16.18 30.47 -19.21
N GLY A 497 17.27 30.69 -18.49
CA GLY A 497 17.66 32.02 -18.00
C GLY A 497 16.80 32.54 -16.84
N LEU A 498 16.13 31.65 -16.09
CA LEU A 498 15.38 32.05 -14.90
C LEU A 498 16.31 32.62 -13.82
N THR A 499 15.87 33.68 -13.15
CA THR A 499 16.60 34.33 -12.05
C THR A 499 16.35 33.61 -10.73
N SER A 500 17.23 33.83 -9.75
CA SER A 500 17.01 33.37 -8.38
C SER A 500 15.80 34.07 -7.75
N GLY A 501 15.10 33.38 -6.85
CA GLY A 501 13.97 33.96 -6.13
C GLY A 501 13.17 32.89 -5.38
N GLY A 502 12.15 33.33 -4.65
CA GLY A 502 11.24 32.42 -3.95
C GLY A 502 9.91 32.24 -4.65
N ILE A 503 9.32 31.07 -4.49
CA ILE A 503 7.98 30.69 -4.95
C ILE A 503 7.32 29.83 -3.85
N ASN A 504 6.00 29.69 -3.89
CA ASN A 504 5.30 28.81 -2.96
C ASN A 504 5.45 27.36 -3.41
N ALA A 505 5.08 27.07 -4.64
CA ALA A 505 5.11 25.74 -5.24
C ALA A 505 5.39 25.83 -6.74
N LEU A 506 5.87 24.72 -7.31
CA LEU A 506 6.22 24.62 -8.72
C LEU A 506 5.46 23.50 -9.41
N VAL A 507 4.80 23.82 -10.52
CA VAL A 507 4.18 22.87 -11.44
C VAL A 507 4.84 23.01 -12.81
N LEU A 508 5.43 21.93 -13.31
CA LEU A 508 6.00 21.86 -14.66
C LEU A 508 5.17 20.88 -15.48
N HIS A 509 4.44 21.41 -16.45
CA HIS A 509 3.56 20.64 -17.32
C HIS A 509 4.19 20.49 -18.69
N ASN A 510 4.56 19.27 -19.07
CA ASN A 510 4.98 18.94 -20.43
C ASN A 510 3.72 18.85 -21.32
N ASN A 511 3.50 19.86 -22.15
CA ASN A 511 2.23 20.07 -22.86
C ASN A 511 2.27 19.60 -24.33
N THR A 512 3.00 18.52 -24.63
CA THR A 512 3.01 17.92 -25.97
C THR A 512 2.30 16.56 -25.98
N SER A 513 1.54 16.29 -27.05
CA SER A 513 0.95 14.97 -27.29
C SER A 513 1.95 13.96 -27.87
N THR A 514 3.05 14.46 -28.44
CA THR A 514 4.19 13.68 -28.91
C THR A 514 5.26 13.60 -27.83
N ALA A 515 6.04 12.51 -27.82
CA ALA A 515 7.21 12.36 -26.97
C ALA A 515 8.12 13.58 -27.11
N SER A 516 8.43 14.27 -26.01
CA SER A 516 9.26 15.49 -26.05
C SER A 516 9.94 15.72 -24.71
N ASP A 517 11.16 16.23 -24.78
CA ASP A 517 12.00 16.53 -23.64
C ASP A 517 12.15 18.05 -23.50
N PHE A 518 11.95 18.57 -22.29
CA PHE A 518 12.10 20.00 -22.00
C PHE A 518 13.01 20.26 -20.81
N THR A 519 13.78 21.33 -20.90
CA THR A 519 14.62 21.84 -19.83
C THR A 519 14.07 23.15 -19.28
N VAL A 520 13.89 23.19 -17.97
CA VAL A 520 13.67 24.39 -17.17
C VAL A 520 14.97 24.70 -16.45
N SER A 521 15.60 25.83 -16.78
CA SER A 521 16.88 26.21 -16.20
C SER A 521 16.92 27.66 -15.73
N GLY A 522 17.64 27.87 -14.63
CA GLY A 522 17.88 29.17 -14.05
C GLY A 522 19.29 29.35 -13.52
N SER A 523 19.45 30.34 -12.66
CA SER A 523 20.70 30.68 -11.97
C SER A 523 20.41 31.04 -10.52
N GLY A 524 21.41 30.86 -9.65
CA GLY A 524 21.26 31.08 -8.20
C GLY A 524 20.26 30.13 -7.54
N ALA A 525 19.85 30.43 -6.30
CA ALA A 525 18.94 29.56 -5.56
C ALA A 525 17.47 29.82 -5.92
N LEU A 526 16.69 28.75 -6.03
CA LEU A 526 15.23 28.80 -6.13
C LEU A 526 14.64 28.33 -4.79
N SER A 527 13.99 29.23 -4.04
CA SER A 527 13.30 28.83 -2.82
C SER A 527 11.86 28.38 -3.10
N VAL A 528 11.45 27.25 -2.54
CA VAL A 528 10.11 26.64 -2.72
C VAL A 528 9.49 26.49 -1.33
N ASN A 529 8.73 27.51 -0.90
CA ASN A 529 8.22 27.65 0.47
C ASN A 529 7.35 26.46 0.92
N ALA A 530 6.46 25.98 0.06
CA ALA A 530 5.58 24.86 0.39
C ALA A 530 6.23 23.49 0.15
N GLY A 531 7.43 23.43 -0.44
CA GLY A 531 8.14 22.18 -0.78
C GLY A 531 7.47 21.32 -1.86
N ALA A 532 6.34 21.75 -2.42
CA ALA A 532 5.61 21.03 -3.46
C ALA A 532 6.19 21.30 -4.86
N ILE A 533 6.63 20.22 -5.53
CA ILE A 533 7.06 20.24 -6.93
C ILE A 533 6.30 19.16 -7.69
N LEU A 534 5.52 19.55 -8.69
CA LEU A 534 4.66 18.68 -9.47
C LEU A 534 5.12 18.67 -10.94
N PHE A 535 5.40 17.48 -11.45
CA PHE A 535 5.64 17.25 -12.87
C PHE A 535 4.45 16.50 -13.46
N THR A 536 3.85 17.05 -14.52
CA THR A 536 2.74 16.41 -15.23
C THR A 536 2.99 16.36 -16.72
N LEU A 537 2.36 15.40 -17.38
CA LEU A 537 2.40 15.22 -18.83
C LEU A 537 1.01 15.47 -19.41
N ASN A 538 0.96 15.89 -20.68
CA ASN A 538 -0.28 16.07 -21.42
C ASN A 538 -1.16 14.79 -21.35
N PRO A 539 -2.44 14.90 -20.95
CA PRO A 539 -3.37 13.75 -20.90
C PRO A 539 -3.56 13.01 -22.22
N PHE A 540 -3.27 13.68 -23.35
CA PHE A 540 -3.35 13.15 -24.70
C PHE A 540 -1.97 12.73 -25.26
N ALA A 541 -0.97 12.55 -24.39
CA ALA A 541 0.32 12.00 -24.80
C ALA A 541 0.16 10.60 -25.43
N THR A 542 0.94 10.33 -26.47
CA THR A 542 0.86 9.08 -27.25
C THR A 542 1.13 7.86 -26.34
N PRO A 543 0.28 6.81 -26.35
CA PRO A 543 0.50 5.62 -25.53
C PRO A 543 1.89 5.02 -25.71
N SER A 544 2.46 4.49 -24.64
CA SER A 544 3.84 3.95 -24.59
C SER A 544 4.97 4.93 -24.97
N SER A 545 4.68 6.22 -25.18
CA SER A 545 5.73 7.23 -25.36
C SER A 545 6.44 7.55 -24.04
N ALA A 546 7.67 8.07 -24.15
CA ALA A 546 8.45 8.56 -23.02
C ALA A 546 8.79 10.03 -23.26
N SER A 547 8.44 10.88 -22.29
CA SER A 547 8.80 12.29 -22.26
C SER A 547 9.58 12.60 -20.99
N SER A 548 10.42 13.62 -21.03
CA SER A 548 11.11 14.10 -19.85
C SER A 548 10.97 15.60 -19.62
N THR A 549 11.10 15.99 -18.36
CA THR A 549 11.21 17.39 -17.94
C THR A 549 12.37 17.52 -16.97
N ARG A 550 13.32 18.38 -17.30
CA ARG A 550 14.57 18.58 -16.55
C ARG A 550 14.56 19.92 -15.83
N LEU A 551 14.83 19.93 -14.52
CA LEU A 551 15.00 21.13 -13.70
C LEU A 551 16.47 21.29 -13.31
N SER A 552 17.14 22.31 -13.86
CA SER A 552 18.61 22.43 -13.83
C SER A 552 19.10 23.88 -13.69
N GLY A 553 20.42 24.08 -13.60
CA GLY A 553 21.07 25.40 -13.62
C GLY A 553 21.02 26.20 -12.31
N PHE A 554 20.05 25.93 -11.43
CA PHE A 554 19.99 26.58 -10.11
C PHE A 554 21.13 26.09 -9.21
N SER A 555 21.71 26.99 -8.42
CA SER A 555 22.74 26.64 -7.43
C SER A 555 22.18 25.77 -6.30
N GLY A 556 20.86 25.79 -6.11
CA GLY A 556 20.15 24.91 -5.21
C GLY A 556 18.65 25.18 -5.18
N LEU A 557 17.86 24.13 -4.98
CA LEU A 557 16.47 24.23 -4.59
C LEU A 557 16.42 24.24 -3.07
N VAL A 558 15.86 25.31 -2.48
CA VAL A 558 15.87 25.57 -1.04
C VAL A 558 14.44 25.58 -0.52
N LEU A 559 14.17 25.06 0.67
CA LEU A 559 12.89 25.31 1.34
C LEU A 559 13.06 26.62 2.14
N ASP A 560 12.25 27.63 1.83
CA ASP A 560 12.32 28.91 2.52
C ASP A 560 11.75 28.76 3.93
N GLY A 561 12.62 28.86 4.93
CA GLY A 561 12.32 28.58 6.34
C GLY A 561 12.18 29.82 7.21
N THR A 562 11.90 31.01 6.67
CA THR A 562 11.84 32.25 7.48
C THR A 562 10.62 32.37 8.40
N GLY A 563 9.90 31.30 8.70
CA GLY A 563 8.82 31.30 9.70
C GLY A 563 8.50 29.91 10.23
N THR A 564 7.84 29.86 11.39
CA THR A 564 7.34 28.68 12.12
C THR A 564 6.52 27.67 11.28
N LEU A 565 6.27 27.95 9.99
CA LEU A 565 5.48 27.18 9.04
C LEU A 565 6.22 26.86 7.71
N GLY A 566 7.54 27.03 7.61
CA GLY A 566 8.29 26.60 6.40
C GLY A 566 8.20 25.09 6.18
N ALA A 567 8.17 24.63 4.91
CA ALA A 567 8.12 23.20 4.61
C ALA A 567 9.34 22.47 5.18
N SER A 568 9.11 21.32 5.84
CA SER A 568 10.15 20.43 6.36
C SER A 568 10.40 19.22 5.44
N GLU A 569 9.83 19.25 4.24
CA GLU A 569 9.74 18.16 3.29
C GLU A 569 9.73 18.69 1.85
N TYR A 570 10.52 18.06 0.97
CA TYR A 570 10.32 18.15 -0.47
C TYR A 570 9.30 17.09 -0.88
N VAL A 571 8.14 17.53 -1.38
CA VAL A 571 7.13 16.64 -1.97
C VAL A 571 7.24 16.74 -3.47
N ILE A 572 7.84 15.73 -4.09
CA ILE A 572 8.05 15.68 -5.54
C ILE A 572 7.12 14.63 -6.13
N THR A 573 6.14 15.09 -6.89
CA THR A 573 5.15 14.23 -7.53
C THR A 573 5.36 14.21 -9.04
N VAL A 574 5.51 13.02 -9.61
CA VAL A 574 5.68 12.83 -11.06
C VAL A 574 4.51 12.00 -11.58
N VAL A 575 3.65 12.63 -12.37
CA VAL A 575 2.39 12.04 -12.82
C VAL A 575 2.53 11.52 -14.25
N ASN A 576 2.34 10.22 -14.42
CA ASN A 576 1.97 9.69 -15.74
C ASN A 576 0.51 10.04 -16.01
N PRO A 577 0.15 10.43 -17.24
CA PRO A 577 -1.17 10.98 -17.53
C PRO A 577 -2.26 9.92 -17.46
N THR A 578 -1.92 8.63 -17.46
CA THR A 578 -2.92 7.56 -17.38
C THR A 578 -2.64 6.50 -16.32
N SER A 579 -3.68 5.78 -15.92
CA SER A 579 -3.63 4.70 -14.94
C SER A 579 -3.23 3.34 -15.55
N THR A 580 -3.28 3.19 -16.88
CA THR A 580 -3.07 1.91 -17.58
C THR A 580 -1.62 1.41 -17.60
N ALA A 581 -1.43 0.14 -18.00
CA ALA A 581 -0.11 -0.47 -18.16
C ALA A 581 0.69 0.17 -19.31
N ILE A 582 0.02 0.45 -20.45
CA ILE A 582 0.57 1.11 -21.65
C ILE A 582 0.60 2.65 -21.56
N SER A 583 0.54 3.19 -20.33
CA SER A 583 0.54 4.62 -20.07
C SER A 583 1.80 5.30 -20.63
N PRO A 584 1.68 6.50 -21.24
CA PRO A 584 2.81 7.38 -21.50
C PRO A 584 3.62 7.58 -20.21
N LYS A 585 4.95 7.62 -20.33
CA LYS A 585 5.85 7.72 -19.19
C LYS A 585 6.45 9.11 -19.10
N LEU A 586 6.37 9.70 -17.91
CA LEU A 586 7.08 10.94 -17.59
C LEU A 586 8.31 10.64 -16.73
N THR A 587 9.46 11.14 -17.15
CA THR A 587 10.68 11.20 -16.35
C THR A 587 10.97 12.64 -15.95
N ALA A 588 10.89 12.94 -14.66
CA ALA A 588 11.39 14.20 -14.12
C ALA A 588 12.87 14.05 -13.75
N ILE A 589 13.72 14.97 -14.20
CA ILE A 589 15.15 14.99 -13.87
C ILE A 589 15.42 16.27 -13.07
N ILE A 590 16.03 16.16 -11.90
CA ILE A 590 16.46 17.32 -11.13
C ILE A 590 17.99 17.25 -10.95
N ASP A 591 18.69 18.18 -11.58
CA ASP A 591 20.14 18.35 -11.41
C ASP A 591 20.53 19.52 -10.52
N SER A 592 19.55 20.32 -10.13
CA SER A 592 19.78 21.37 -9.14
C SER A 592 19.80 20.72 -7.75
N PRO A 593 20.81 20.98 -6.89
CA PRO A 593 20.89 20.38 -5.56
C PRO A 593 19.69 20.71 -4.67
N LEU A 594 19.02 19.71 -4.09
CA LEU A 594 18.08 19.86 -2.98
C LEU A 594 18.87 20.21 -1.72
N SER A 595 19.02 21.52 -1.48
CA SER A 595 20.06 22.07 -0.60
C SER A 595 19.61 22.19 0.86
N THR A 596 18.34 21.94 1.17
CA THR A 596 17.82 21.98 2.53
C THR A 596 17.79 20.58 3.16
N SER A 597 18.22 20.48 4.42
CA SER A 597 18.11 19.26 5.23
C SER A 597 16.64 18.99 5.62
N ALA A 598 15.91 18.36 4.71
CA ALA A 598 14.49 18.07 4.83
C ALA A 598 14.18 16.60 4.51
N ASN A 599 12.97 16.16 4.84
CA ASN A 599 12.47 14.88 4.33
C ASN A 599 12.29 14.95 2.81
N LEU A 600 12.40 13.82 2.14
CA LEU A 600 12.23 13.73 0.69
C LEU A 600 11.15 12.70 0.37
N THR A 601 10.07 13.13 -0.27
CA THR A 601 8.98 12.24 -0.68
C THR A 601 8.84 12.23 -2.18
N LYS A 602 8.95 11.03 -2.76
CA LYS A 602 8.61 10.75 -4.15
C LYS A 602 7.21 10.16 -4.24
N SER A 603 6.35 10.79 -5.03
CA SER A 603 4.99 10.32 -5.35
C SER A 603 4.69 10.32 -6.85
N GLY A 604 3.54 9.76 -7.21
CA GLY A 604 3.07 9.58 -8.59
C GLY A 604 3.78 8.46 -9.36
N ARG A 605 3.11 7.94 -10.38
CA ARG A 605 3.55 6.76 -11.16
C ARG A 605 4.79 6.98 -12.05
N GLY A 606 5.17 8.24 -12.29
CA GLY A 606 6.33 8.57 -13.12
C GLY A 606 7.66 8.31 -12.43
N THR A 607 8.74 8.56 -13.17
CA THR A 607 10.12 8.40 -12.71
C THR A 607 10.68 9.75 -12.26
N LEU A 608 11.29 9.79 -11.08
CA LEU A 608 12.13 10.91 -10.64
C LEU A 608 13.59 10.47 -10.66
N VAL A 609 14.43 11.23 -11.36
CA VAL A 609 15.88 11.06 -11.38
C VAL A 609 16.51 12.22 -10.62
N LEU A 610 17.27 11.91 -9.57
CA LEU A 610 18.09 12.88 -8.85
C LEU A 610 19.55 12.64 -9.21
N THR A 611 20.21 13.66 -9.78
CA THR A 611 21.58 13.53 -10.29
C THR A 611 22.58 14.34 -9.46
N ALA A 612 22.13 15.41 -8.82
CA ALA A 612 22.95 16.27 -7.96
C ALA A 612 23.33 15.61 -6.63
N THR A 613 24.33 16.16 -5.95
CA THR A 613 24.53 15.89 -4.52
C THR A 613 23.49 16.66 -3.72
N ASN A 614 22.64 15.94 -3.00
CA ASN A 614 21.51 16.50 -2.27
C ASN A 614 21.77 16.39 -0.75
N VAL A 615 21.20 17.31 0.02
CA VAL A 615 21.16 17.23 1.49
C VAL A 615 19.84 16.60 1.95
N ALA A 616 18.76 16.83 1.20
CA ALA A 616 17.44 16.27 1.47
C ALA A 616 17.47 14.72 1.54
N GLY A 617 16.71 14.16 2.48
CA GLY A 617 16.64 12.72 2.76
C GLY A 617 17.77 12.20 3.64
N GLY A 618 18.81 13.01 3.90
CA GLY A 618 19.96 12.67 4.75
C GLY A 618 19.84 13.17 6.19
N GLY A 619 20.48 12.48 7.12
CA GLY A 619 20.53 12.84 8.54
C GLY A 619 19.76 11.88 9.46
N ALA A 620 20.13 11.83 10.73
CA ALA A 620 19.62 10.84 11.70
C ALA A 620 18.08 10.89 11.92
N THR A 621 17.45 12.03 11.68
CA THR A 621 16.00 12.23 11.87
C THR A 621 15.25 12.45 10.55
N LYS A 622 15.90 12.23 9.41
CA LYS A 622 15.30 12.47 8.08
C LYS A 622 15.13 11.15 7.33
N GLN A 623 14.32 11.20 6.29
CA GLN A 623 14.05 10.04 5.46
C GLN A 623 13.78 10.39 4.01
N THR A 624 14.02 9.41 3.15
CA THR A 624 13.54 9.37 1.77
C THR A 624 12.39 8.36 1.68
N THR A 625 11.19 8.86 1.41
CA THR A 625 9.97 8.06 1.27
C THR A 625 9.62 7.91 -0.22
N ILE A 626 9.39 6.68 -0.67
CA ILE A 626 8.99 6.37 -2.05
C ILE A 626 7.57 5.78 -2.02
N ASN A 627 6.58 6.64 -2.22
CA ASN A 627 5.16 6.30 -2.15
C ASN A 627 4.68 5.56 -3.41
N GLU A 628 5.12 6.00 -4.59
CA GLU A 628 4.74 5.41 -5.88
C GLU A 628 5.76 5.75 -6.98
N GLY A 629 5.73 4.96 -8.05
CA GLY A 629 6.60 5.13 -9.22
C GLY A 629 8.04 4.76 -8.92
N ILE A 630 8.96 5.42 -9.62
CA ILE A 630 10.40 5.12 -9.54
C ILE A 630 11.14 6.35 -9.01
N LEU A 631 11.99 6.15 -8.01
CA LEU A 631 13.09 7.05 -7.68
C LEU A 631 14.38 6.42 -8.20
N ARG A 632 15.07 7.09 -9.12
CA ARG A 632 16.34 6.63 -9.70
C ARG A 632 17.50 7.47 -9.19
N ILE A 633 18.55 6.80 -8.72
CA ILE A 633 19.77 7.41 -8.19
C ILE A 633 21.02 6.74 -8.75
N SER A 634 22.12 7.50 -8.82
CA SER A 634 23.46 7.00 -9.18
C SER A 634 24.40 6.88 -7.99
N SER A 635 24.07 7.55 -6.88
CA SER A 635 24.76 7.46 -5.61
C SER A 635 23.82 7.75 -4.45
N LEU A 636 24.14 7.24 -3.26
CA LEU A 636 23.50 7.69 -2.00
C LEU A 636 23.61 9.21 -1.77
N ALA A 637 24.61 9.88 -2.35
CA ALA A 637 24.72 11.34 -2.34
C ALA A 637 23.52 12.03 -3.02
N ASN A 638 22.83 11.36 -3.95
CA ASN A 638 21.63 11.90 -4.58
C ASN A 638 20.42 11.99 -3.64
N ILE A 639 20.50 11.45 -2.42
CA ILE A 639 19.41 11.46 -1.43
C ILE A 639 19.89 11.79 -0.02
N GLY A 640 20.99 12.53 0.12
CA GLY A 640 21.47 12.98 1.44
C GLY A 640 22.61 12.15 2.05
N GLY A 641 23.23 11.24 1.29
CA GLY A 641 24.39 10.47 1.73
C GLY A 641 24.03 9.15 2.43
N THR A 642 24.83 8.70 3.39
CA THR A 642 24.72 7.36 4.01
C THR A 642 23.81 7.28 5.25
N THR A 643 23.13 8.37 5.62
CA THR A 643 22.29 8.44 6.82
C THR A 643 20.85 8.79 6.47
N GLY A 644 19.90 8.51 7.36
CA GLY A 644 18.47 8.73 7.14
C GLY A 644 17.76 7.51 6.55
N ASN A 645 16.49 7.35 6.89
CA ASN A 645 15.74 6.13 6.54
C ASN A 645 15.38 6.09 5.05
N LEU A 646 15.35 4.90 4.46
CA LEU A 646 14.75 4.62 3.16
C LEU A 646 13.41 3.93 3.37
N VAL A 647 12.32 4.67 3.16
CA VAL A 647 10.97 4.18 3.42
C VAL A 647 10.27 3.87 2.10
N PHE A 648 9.86 2.62 1.94
CA PHE A 648 9.11 2.15 0.79
C PHE A 648 7.63 2.01 1.17
N ALA A 649 6.77 2.74 0.48
CA ALA A 649 5.32 2.68 0.67
C ALA A 649 4.59 2.33 -0.63
N GLY A 650 5.27 1.51 -1.44
CA GLY A 650 4.78 0.98 -2.71
C GLY A 650 5.60 1.38 -3.95
N GLY A 651 6.56 2.29 -3.81
CA GLY A 651 7.45 2.69 -4.89
C GLY A 651 8.66 1.78 -5.11
N THR A 652 9.45 2.14 -6.12
CA THR A 652 10.70 1.47 -6.51
C THR A 652 11.88 2.41 -6.32
N LEU A 653 12.94 1.94 -5.64
CA LEU A 653 14.27 2.53 -5.72
C LEU A 653 15.03 1.81 -6.84
N GLN A 654 15.38 2.54 -7.89
CA GLN A 654 16.18 2.02 -9.00
C GLN A 654 17.60 2.59 -8.95
N LEU A 655 18.58 1.70 -9.02
CA LEU A 655 19.97 2.10 -9.12
C LEU A 655 20.35 2.27 -10.58
N ALA A 656 20.94 3.40 -10.92
CA ALA A 656 21.55 3.60 -12.23
C ALA A 656 22.72 2.64 -12.44
N ASP A 657 23.13 2.45 -13.69
CA ASP A 657 24.34 1.68 -14.00
C ASP A 657 25.57 2.30 -13.34
N ALA A 658 26.52 1.44 -12.93
CA ALA A 658 27.71 1.83 -12.20
C ALA A 658 27.40 2.64 -10.92
N PHE A 659 26.42 2.18 -10.14
CA PHE A 659 26.05 2.79 -8.87
C PHE A 659 27.27 2.89 -7.93
N ALA A 660 27.50 4.06 -7.35
CA ALA A 660 28.77 4.40 -6.73
C ALA A 660 29.11 3.62 -5.44
N GLN A 661 28.13 2.97 -4.83
CA GLN A 661 28.29 2.22 -3.58
C GLN A 661 28.01 0.73 -3.77
N THR A 662 28.69 -0.12 -3.01
CA THR A 662 28.45 -1.58 -3.00
C THR A 662 27.51 -2.05 -1.89
N ASP A 663 27.19 -1.17 -0.93
CA ASP A 663 26.33 -1.44 0.21
C ASP A 663 25.39 -0.24 0.50
N LEU A 664 24.08 -0.49 0.51
CA LEU A 664 23.05 0.50 0.86
C LEU A 664 22.55 0.35 2.29
N SER A 665 22.84 -0.77 2.96
CA SER A 665 22.36 -1.09 4.32
C SER A 665 22.98 -0.22 5.41
N THR A 666 23.84 0.74 5.04
CA THR A 666 24.19 1.89 5.89
C THR A 666 22.98 2.76 6.22
N ARG A 667 21.95 2.74 5.35
CA ARG A 667 20.63 3.29 5.62
C ARG A 667 19.67 2.20 6.08
N THR A 668 18.78 2.57 6.99
CA THR A 668 17.69 1.70 7.43
C THR A 668 16.63 1.60 6.35
N PHE A 669 16.39 0.39 5.85
CA PHE A 669 15.26 0.09 4.95
C PHE A 669 13.98 -0.15 5.76
N GLN A 670 12.91 0.55 5.43
CA GLN A 670 11.59 0.36 6.03
C GLN A 670 10.53 0.08 4.95
N PHE A 671 9.67 -0.90 5.18
CA PHE A 671 8.61 -1.28 4.23
C PHE A 671 7.23 -1.08 4.88
N MET A 672 6.51 -0.07 4.44
CA MET A 672 5.09 0.10 4.79
C MET A 672 4.26 -1.01 4.14
N SER A 673 2.97 -1.12 4.44
CA SER A 673 2.11 -2.25 4.04
C SER A 673 2.15 -2.62 2.55
N ALA A 674 2.25 -1.61 1.67
CA ALA A 674 2.36 -1.78 0.22
C ALA A 674 3.68 -2.42 -0.24
N GLY A 675 4.65 -2.57 0.67
CA GLY A 675 5.98 -3.07 0.38
C GLY A 675 6.80 -2.10 -0.47
N GLY A 676 7.81 -2.64 -1.11
CA GLY A 676 8.73 -1.86 -1.94
C GLY A 676 9.60 -2.72 -2.84
N THR A 677 10.11 -2.09 -3.89
CA THR A 677 11.05 -2.72 -4.82
C THR A 677 12.41 -2.05 -4.74
N LEU A 678 13.46 -2.86 -4.55
CA LEU A 678 14.84 -2.46 -4.83
C LEU A 678 15.23 -3.07 -6.18
N ASP A 679 15.32 -2.23 -7.20
CA ASP A 679 15.86 -2.59 -8.50
C ASP A 679 17.35 -2.26 -8.54
N VAL A 680 18.19 -3.30 -8.41
CA VAL A 680 19.64 -3.13 -8.42
C VAL A 680 20.20 -2.94 -9.84
N GLY A 681 19.36 -3.05 -10.87
CA GLY A 681 19.78 -3.01 -12.27
C GLY A 681 20.87 -4.05 -12.55
N THR A 682 22.02 -3.56 -13.03
CA THR A 682 23.22 -4.35 -13.34
C THR A 682 24.24 -4.39 -12.19
N ASN A 683 23.93 -3.78 -11.04
CA ASN A 683 24.86 -3.63 -9.93
C ASN A 683 24.82 -4.83 -8.97
N ASN A 684 25.98 -5.45 -8.70
CA ASN A 684 26.10 -6.45 -7.64
C ASN A 684 26.32 -5.75 -6.30
N LEU A 685 25.43 -6.00 -5.33
CA LEU A 685 25.49 -5.38 -4.00
C LEU A 685 25.71 -6.43 -2.92
N THR A 686 26.41 -6.04 -1.85
CA THR A 686 26.54 -6.85 -0.63
C THR A 686 26.17 -6.00 0.56
N PHE A 687 25.10 -6.38 1.26
CA PHE A 687 24.62 -5.69 2.45
C PHE A 687 25.28 -6.27 3.70
N ALA A 688 25.94 -5.41 4.48
CA ALA A 688 26.46 -5.77 5.80
C ALA A 688 25.36 -5.79 6.88
N GLY A 689 24.26 -5.05 6.68
CA GLY A 689 23.11 -4.99 7.59
C GLY A 689 21.89 -5.79 7.10
N PRO A 690 20.95 -6.12 8.00
CA PRO A 690 19.67 -6.73 7.64
C PRO A 690 18.75 -5.73 6.93
N ILE A 691 17.71 -6.24 6.26
CA ILE A 691 16.64 -5.44 5.64
C ILE A 691 15.45 -5.32 6.60
N GLY A 692 14.76 -4.18 6.64
CA GLY A 692 13.50 -4.01 7.40
C GLY A 692 13.61 -3.16 8.68
N GLY A 693 14.83 -2.79 9.09
CA GLY A 693 15.05 -1.85 10.20
C GLY A 693 14.53 -2.35 11.54
N GLN A 694 13.91 -1.45 12.33
CA GLN A 694 13.36 -1.80 13.64
C GLN A 694 12.19 -2.79 13.50
N ALA A 695 12.21 -3.85 14.32
CA ALA A 695 11.25 -4.95 14.23
C ALA A 695 9.78 -4.46 14.28
N GLY A 696 8.99 -4.88 13.28
CA GLY A 696 7.57 -4.57 13.03
C GLY A 696 7.18 -3.10 12.93
N VAL A 697 8.12 -2.25 12.53
CA VAL A 697 7.81 -1.04 11.76
C VAL A 697 7.57 -1.42 10.29
N SER A 698 8.39 -2.35 9.77
CA SER A 698 8.27 -2.85 8.39
C SER A 698 7.26 -3.97 8.24
N VAL A 699 6.01 -3.63 7.99
CA VAL A 699 4.91 -4.61 7.84
C VAL A 699 4.75 -5.14 6.41
N GLY A 700 5.25 -4.42 5.40
CA GLY A 700 5.15 -4.84 4.00
C GLY A 700 6.26 -5.77 3.52
N GLY A 701 6.14 -6.18 2.26
CA GLY A 701 7.06 -7.10 1.59
C GLY A 701 8.23 -6.42 0.89
N PHE A 702 9.30 -7.18 0.70
CA PHE A 702 10.50 -6.78 -0.02
C PHE A 702 10.52 -7.43 -1.41
N THR A 703 10.69 -6.62 -2.46
CA THR A 703 10.89 -7.11 -3.82
C THR A 703 12.30 -6.77 -4.32
N LYS A 704 13.07 -7.80 -4.68
CA LYS A 704 14.35 -7.68 -5.39
C LYS A 704 14.09 -7.76 -6.89
N ALA A 705 14.47 -6.70 -7.60
CA ALA A 705 14.44 -6.61 -9.06
C ALA A 705 15.86 -6.32 -9.61
N GLY A 706 15.99 -6.25 -10.93
CA GLY A 706 17.28 -6.09 -11.61
C GLY A 706 18.01 -7.42 -11.80
N SER A 707 18.76 -7.53 -12.88
CA SER A 707 19.41 -8.76 -13.33
C SER A 707 20.61 -9.19 -12.49
N ALA A 708 21.22 -8.26 -11.73
CA ALA A 708 22.39 -8.54 -10.91
C ALA A 708 22.06 -9.11 -9.52
N SER A 709 23.11 -9.47 -8.77
CA SER A 709 23.00 -10.12 -7.46
C SER A 709 22.85 -9.12 -6.31
N LEU A 710 21.94 -9.40 -5.38
CA LEU A 710 21.93 -8.79 -4.04
C LEU A 710 22.34 -9.85 -3.02
N VAL A 711 23.44 -9.62 -2.31
CA VAL A 711 23.94 -10.49 -1.25
C VAL A 711 23.56 -9.92 0.11
N LEU A 712 22.85 -10.69 0.94
CA LEU A 712 22.64 -10.39 2.35
C LEU A 712 23.79 -11.02 3.16
N GLY A 713 24.81 -10.20 3.41
CA GLY A 713 26.11 -10.60 3.98
C GLY A 713 26.27 -10.42 5.49
N GLY A 714 25.37 -9.68 6.16
CA GLY A 714 25.41 -9.41 7.60
C GLY A 714 25.29 -10.67 8.50
N THR A 715 25.03 -10.53 9.81
CA THR A 715 24.70 -11.66 10.73
C THR A 715 23.24 -11.69 11.19
N ALA A 716 22.54 -10.56 11.09
CA ALA A 716 21.17 -10.43 11.55
C ALA A 716 20.16 -10.95 10.52
N VAL A 717 18.99 -11.34 11.03
CA VAL A 717 17.79 -11.68 10.24
C VAL A 717 17.11 -10.39 9.79
N SER A 718 16.61 -10.37 8.56
CA SER A 718 15.77 -9.27 8.06
C SER A 718 14.45 -9.22 8.84
N THR A 719 13.99 -8.02 9.18
CA THR A 719 12.92 -7.80 10.18
C THR A 719 11.58 -7.37 9.58
N TYR A 720 11.48 -7.28 8.25
CA TYR A 720 10.20 -7.02 7.58
C TYR A 720 9.28 -8.24 7.66
N LEU A 721 7.96 -8.01 7.69
CA LEU A 721 6.95 -9.05 7.92
C LEU A 721 6.28 -9.56 6.64
N GLY A 722 6.24 -8.75 5.58
CA GLY A 722 5.60 -9.14 4.32
C GLY A 722 6.45 -10.10 3.48
N SER A 723 5.87 -10.59 2.39
CA SER A 723 6.52 -11.55 1.49
C SER A 723 7.83 -11.03 0.89
N THR A 724 8.76 -11.95 0.65
CA THR A 724 9.95 -11.69 -0.18
C THR A 724 9.67 -12.10 -1.61
N SER A 725 9.93 -11.23 -2.58
CA SER A 725 9.82 -11.54 -3.99
C SER A 725 11.15 -11.31 -4.70
N VAL A 726 11.63 -12.28 -5.46
CA VAL A 726 12.80 -12.14 -6.34
C VAL A 726 12.28 -12.20 -7.77
N THR A 727 12.12 -11.04 -8.41
CA THR A 727 11.51 -10.97 -9.74
C THR A 727 12.53 -11.11 -10.86
N ASN A 728 13.81 -10.83 -10.61
CA ASN A 728 14.90 -11.04 -11.55
C ASN A 728 16.25 -11.11 -10.81
N GLY A 729 17.26 -11.67 -11.47
CA GLY A 729 18.61 -11.82 -10.94
C GLY A 729 18.68 -12.78 -9.77
N ARG A 730 19.64 -12.55 -8.87
CA ARG A 730 19.95 -13.46 -7.76
C ARG A 730 19.83 -12.76 -6.41
N LEU A 731 19.10 -13.35 -5.47
CA LEU A 731 19.16 -13.01 -4.04
C LEU A 731 20.03 -14.06 -3.35
N VAL A 732 21.19 -13.65 -2.85
CA VAL A 732 22.14 -14.53 -2.16
C VAL A 732 22.02 -14.30 -0.67
N LEU A 733 21.73 -15.35 0.07
CA LEU A 733 21.79 -15.33 1.52
C LEU A 733 23.15 -15.91 1.91
N ALA A 734 24.12 -15.07 2.31
CA ALA A 734 25.50 -15.51 2.51
C ALA A 734 25.69 -16.29 3.82
N GLY A 735 26.35 -17.45 3.72
CA GLY A 735 26.75 -18.23 4.89
C GLY A 735 28.10 -17.76 5.45
N GLY A 736 28.43 -18.14 6.68
CA GLY A 736 29.81 -18.06 7.16
C GLY A 736 30.20 -16.92 8.08
N LEU A 737 29.52 -16.80 9.23
CA LEU A 737 30.21 -16.31 10.43
C LEU A 737 30.09 -17.41 11.49
N THR A 738 31.17 -17.70 12.19
CA THR A 738 31.21 -18.65 13.31
C THR A 738 30.13 -18.26 14.32
N GLY A 739 28.97 -18.94 14.29
CA GLY A 739 27.78 -18.60 15.06
C GLY A 739 26.62 -17.93 14.30
N GLY A 740 26.61 -17.91 12.96
CA GLY A 740 25.54 -17.31 12.16
C GLY A 740 24.21 -18.05 12.27
N ALA A 741 23.13 -17.32 12.60
CA ALA A 741 21.78 -17.85 12.65
C ALA A 741 21.33 -18.38 11.27
N ASP A 742 20.68 -19.54 11.26
CA ASP A 742 19.82 -19.93 10.15
C ASP A 742 18.75 -18.84 9.93
N ASN A 743 18.31 -18.66 8.67
CA ASN A 743 17.29 -17.70 8.23
C ASN A 743 17.74 -16.23 8.14
N ARG A 744 18.07 -15.73 6.93
CA ARG A 744 18.32 -14.29 6.69
C ARG A 744 17.10 -13.50 6.31
N LEU A 745 16.13 -14.19 5.74
CA LEU A 745 14.78 -13.69 5.58
C LEU A 745 13.99 -14.11 6.82
N ASN A 746 12.99 -13.31 7.16
CA ASN A 746 12.08 -13.65 8.24
C ASN A 746 11.32 -14.96 7.91
N THR A 747 11.26 -15.89 8.87
CA THR A 747 10.64 -17.22 8.72
C THR A 747 9.14 -17.17 8.49
N ALA A 748 8.46 -16.09 8.89
CA ALA A 748 7.04 -15.88 8.64
C ALA A 748 6.73 -15.47 7.18
N THR A 749 7.75 -15.14 6.38
CA THR A 749 7.55 -14.60 5.03
C THR A 749 7.23 -15.69 4.01
N THR A 750 6.28 -15.42 3.12
CA THR A 750 6.17 -16.16 1.86
C THR A 750 7.30 -15.72 0.95
N LEU A 751 7.97 -16.68 0.31
CA LEU A 751 8.97 -16.41 -0.71
C LEU A 751 8.41 -16.68 -2.10
N ASN A 752 8.51 -15.69 -2.97
CA ASN A 752 8.11 -15.74 -4.37
C ASN A 752 9.35 -15.61 -5.27
N LEU A 753 9.55 -16.56 -6.18
CA LEU A 753 10.70 -16.60 -7.10
C LEU A 753 10.27 -16.33 -8.54
N GLY A 754 9.63 -15.17 -8.74
CA GLY A 754 9.16 -14.73 -10.06
C GLY A 754 7.98 -15.53 -10.61
N VAL A 755 7.43 -15.09 -11.75
CA VAL A 755 6.47 -15.84 -12.56
C VAL A 755 6.90 -15.70 -14.03
N ALA A 756 7.08 -16.82 -14.75
CA ALA A 756 7.49 -16.92 -16.17
C ALA A 756 9.01 -16.74 -16.47
N ASP A 757 9.39 -16.53 -17.74
CA ASP A 757 10.75 -16.73 -18.33
C ASP A 757 11.93 -15.92 -17.72
N THR A 758 11.69 -15.09 -16.71
CA THR A 758 12.71 -14.37 -15.93
C THR A 758 12.63 -14.78 -14.47
N ASN A 759 13.05 -16.01 -14.18
CA ASN A 759 13.01 -16.53 -12.82
C ASN A 759 14.08 -15.87 -11.93
N GLY A 760 13.64 -15.30 -10.82
CA GLY A 760 14.55 -14.90 -9.75
C GLY A 760 15.18 -16.12 -9.09
N VAL A 761 16.48 -16.06 -8.82
CA VAL A 761 17.22 -17.15 -8.17
C VAL A 761 17.43 -16.80 -6.70
N LEU A 762 16.99 -17.68 -5.79
CA LEU A 762 17.46 -17.67 -4.41
C LEU A 762 18.71 -18.56 -4.30
N GLN A 763 19.80 -18.04 -3.75
CA GLN A 763 20.94 -18.83 -3.35
C GLN A 763 21.06 -18.88 -1.83
N LEU A 764 21.19 -20.09 -1.29
CA LEU A 764 21.48 -20.35 0.11
C LEU A 764 22.97 -20.65 0.29
N GLY A 765 23.68 -19.75 0.94
CA GLY A 765 25.12 -19.82 1.11
C GLY A 765 25.92 -19.20 -0.04
N ASN A 766 27.23 -19.14 0.13
CA ASN A 766 28.20 -18.59 -0.83
C ASN A 766 29.59 -19.19 -0.54
N GLY A 767 30.66 -18.63 -1.10
CA GLY A 767 32.03 -19.10 -0.86
C GLY A 767 32.46 -19.13 0.61
N SER A 768 31.75 -18.44 1.51
CA SER A 768 32.00 -18.46 2.95
C SER A 768 31.19 -19.51 3.73
N GLY A 769 30.26 -20.24 3.10
CA GLY A 769 29.58 -21.37 3.72
C GLY A 769 28.14 -21.57 3.27
N ALA A 770 27.55 -22.71 3.66
CA ALA A 770 26.14 -23.03 3.44
C ALA A 770 25.22 -22.26 4.41
N MET A 771 23.93 -22.25 4.10
CA MET A 771 22.89 -21.62 4.92
C MET A 771 21.58 -22.40 4.81
N ASN A 772 20.81 -22.47 5.89
CA ASN A 772 19.41 -22.87 5.83
C ASN A 772 18.48 -21.63 5.86
N GLN A 773 17.40 -21.71 5.10
CA GLN A 773 16.30 -20.74 5.16
C GLN A 773 14.97 -21.49 5.24
N SER A 774 14.20 -21.17 6.27
CA SER A 774 12.82 -21.56 6.46
C SER A 774 11.92 -20.38 6.05
N VAL A 775 10.84 -20.68 5.33
CA VAL A 775 9.83 -19.73 4.90
C VAL A 775 8.46 -20.33 5.16
N SER A 776 7.44 -19.49 5.35
CA SER A 776 6.08 -19.97 5.63
C SER A 776 5.43 -20.61 4.41
N ALA A 777 5.80 -20.15 3.21
CA ALA A 777 5.41 -20.74 1.94
C ALA A 777 6.43 -20.37 0.85
N LEU A 778 6.56 -21.24 -0.14
CA LEU A 778 7.32 -21.00 -1.36
C LEU A 778 6.34 -21.08 -2.53
N THR A 779 6.24 -20.01 -3.32
CA THR A 779 5.21 -19.87 -4.37
C THR A 779 5.81 -19.53 -5.72
N SER A 780 5.04 -19.80 -6.78
CA SER A 780 5.36 -19.46 -8.18
C SER A 780 6.48 -20.26 -8.83
N LEU A 781 6.80 -21.43 -8.29
CA LEU A 781 7.75 -22.35 -8.90
C LEU A 781 7.05 -23.17 -9.98
N THR A 782 7.45 -22.97 -11.23
CA THR A 782 7.05 -23.80 -12.36
C THR A 782 8.13 -24.83 -12.67
N GLY A 783 7.73 -26.07 -12.97
CA GLY A 783 8.67 -27.10 -13.44
C GLY A 783 9.55 -27.75 -12.37
N LEU A 784 9.24 -27.58 -11.07
CA LEU A 784 9.90 -28.38 -10.04
C LEU A 784 9.55 -29.86 -10.20
N THR A 785 10.56 -30.67 -10.47
CA THR A 785 10.50 -32.11 -10.28
C THR A 785 10.91 -32.46 -8.85
N SER A 786 10.56 -33.65 -8.37
CA SER A 786 11.04 -34.13 -7.06
C SER A 786 12.57 -34.20 -6.97
N ALA A 787 13.29 -34.20 -8.11
CA ALA A 787 14.75 -34.13 -8.15
C ALA A 787 15.29 -32.70 -7.91
N ASP A 788 14.48 -31.67 -8.19
CA ASP A 788 14.83 -30.27 -7.95
C ASP A 788 14.64 -29.87 -6.49
N ILE A 789 13.78 -30.59 -5.75
CA ILE A 789 13.66 -30.52 -4.29
C ILE A 789 14.60 -31.57 -3.67
N LEU A 790 15.91 -31.34 -3.81
CA LEU A 790 16.88 -32.09 -3.02
C LEU A 790 16.86 -31.53 -1.60
N THR A 791 16.30 -32.27 -0.65
CA THR A 791 16.49 -32.01 0.78
C THR A 791 17.96 -32.29 1.12
N LEU A 792 18.82 -31.31 0.84
CA LEU A 792 20.23 -31.34 1.20
C LEU A 792 20.36 -30.99 2.68
N VAL A 793 20.21 -31.98 3.56
CA VAL A 793 20.69 -31.86 4.94
C VAL A 793 22.21 -31.90 4.87
N GLY A 794 22.84 -30.77 5.21
CA GLY A 794 24.25 -30.50 4.97
C GLY A 794 25.22 -31.42 5.72
N GLY A 795 26.35 -31.66 5.06
CA GLY A 795 27.63 -32.05 5.65
C GLY A 795 28.72 -31.87 4.61
N SER A 796 29.66 -30.96 4.89
CA SER A 796 30.70 -30.44 3.98
C SER A 796 31.54 -31.51 3.28
N GLY A 797 31.83 -31.33 1.98
CA GLY A 797 33.04 -31.89 1.35
C GLY A 797 32.94 -32.52 -0.04
N TYR A 798 31.82 -32.43 -0.76
CA TYR A 798 31.70 -33.12 -2.07
C TYR A 798 31.52 -32.15 -3.23
N ALA A 799 32.33 -32.32 -4.28
CA ALA A 799 32.20 -31.58 -5.54
C ALA A 799 30.97 -32.03 -6.36
N THR A 800 30.45 -33.23 -6.12
CA THR A 800 29.17 -33.77 -6.63
C THR A 800 28.64 -34.83 -5.65
N ALA A 801 27.32 -34.89 -5.44
CA ALA A 801 26.69 -35.83 -4.50
C ALA A 801 26.80 -37.30 -4.99
N PRO A 802 27.00 -38.29 -4.10
CA PRO A 802 26.84 -39.70 -4.46
C PRO A 802 25.38 -40.00 -4.81
N ILE A 803 25.18 -40.85 -5.84
CA ILE A 803 23.84 -41.24 -6.33
C ILE A 803 23.53 -42.65 -5.81
N LEU A 804 22.35 -42.82 -5.21
CA LEU A 804 21.79 -44.10 -4.79
C LEU A 804 20.72 -44.53 -5.79
N ASN A 805 20.99 -45.58 -6.57
CA ASN A 805 20.01 -46.19 -7.46
C ASN A 805 19.52 -47.52 -6.87
N ILE A 806 18.20 -47.65 -6.71
CA ILE A 806 17.52 -48.91 -6.38
C ILE A 806 16.79 -49.36 -7.64
N ASN A 807 17.17 -50.53 -8.18
CA ASN A 807 16.56 -51.00 -9.42
C ASN A 807 15.10 -51.48 -9.18
N ALA A 808 14.18 -51.07 -10.07
CA ALA A 808 12.79 -51.54 -10.11
C ALA A 808 12.55 -52.64 -11.15
N ASP A 809 13.58 -53.07 -11.89
CA ASP A 809 13.48 -54.13 -12.89
C ASP A 809 12.96 -55.43 -12.24
N GLY A 810 11.76 -55.84 -12.63
CA GLY A 810 11.07 -57.02 -12.09
C GLY A 810 9.96 -56.74 -11.06
N GLY A 811 9.54 -55.48 -10.87
CA GLY A 811 8.38 -55.14 -10.03
C GLY A 811 7.05 -55.66 -10.61
N MET A 812 6.18 -56.21 -9.75
CA MET A 812 4.85 -56.64 -10.18
C MET A 812 3.95 -55.43 -10.52
N LEU A 813 3.16 -55.52 -11.59
CA LEU A 813 2.28 -54.43 -12.04
C LEU A 813 1.30 -54.02 -10.92
N GLY A 814 1.37 -52.77 -10.49
CA GLY A 814 0.53 -52.21 -9.41
C GLY A 814 1.11 -52.32 -7.99
N SER A 815 2.31 -52.88 -7.81
CA SER A 815 3.02 -52.91 -6.53
C SER A 815 3.91 -51.68 -6.30
N THR A 816 4.24 -51.40 -5.04
CA THR A 816 5.16 -50.33 -4.65
C THR A 816 6.61 -50.85 -4.77
N PRO A 817 7.52 -50.16 -5.49
CA PRO A 817 8.93 -50.53 -5.54
C PRO A 817 9.60 -50.50 -4.16
N ALA A 818 10.74 -51.19 -3.99
CA ALA A 818 11.51 -51.13 -2.74
C ALA A 818 11.89 -49.69 -2.38
N GLN A 819 11.71 -49.33 -1.11
CA GLN A 819 12.02 -48.01 -0.57
C GLN A 819 13.14 -48.13 0.46
N ALA A 820 14.12 -47.22 0.40
CA ALA A 820 15.16 -47.13 1.40
C ALA A 820 15.45 -45.69 1.80
N ARG A 821 15.92 -45.51 3.04
CA ARG A 821 16.42 -44.24 3.57
C ARG A 821 17.93 -44.32 3.76
N ALA A 822 18.66 -43.37 3.19
CA ALA A 822 20.08 -43.20 3.47
C ALA A 822 20.28 -42.37 4.76
N THR A 823 21.19 -42.81 5.61
CA THR A 823 21.68 -42.04 6.77
C THR A 823 22.97 -41.33 6.35
N VAL A 824 22.92 -40.01 6.21
CA VAL A 824 24.07 -39.19 5.81
C VAL A 824 24.66 -38.50 7.04
N SER A 825 25.97 -38.65 7.25
CA SER A 825 26.71 -37.96 8.32
C SER A 825 28.09 -37.57 7.81
N GLY A 826 28.49 -36.31 8.01
CA GLY A 826 29.76 -35.78 7.49
C GLY A 826 29.86 -35.79 5.96
N GLY A 827 28.74 -35.68 5.24
CA GLY A 827 28.67 -35.70 3.78
C GLY A 827 28.81 -37.09 3.14
N ALA A 828 29.08 -38.15 3.90
CA ALA A 828 29.10 -39.53 3.42
C ALA A 828 27.78 -40.25 3.73
N ILE A 829 27.37 -41.19 2.87
CA ILE A 829 26.33 -42.17 3.22
C ILE A 829 26.92 -43.12 4.27
N THR A 830 26.50 -42.93 5.52
CA THR A 830 26.94 -43.74 6.68
C THR A 830 26.07 -44.96 6.94
N GLY A 831 24.92 -45.08 6.27
CA GLY A 831 24.07 -46.25 6.29
C GLY A 831 22.93 -46.16 5.27
N ILE A 832 22.36 -47.30 4.90
CA ILE A 832 21.15 -47.41 4.06
C ILE A 832 20.20 -48.38 4.76
N THR A 833 18.99 -47.91 5.08
CA THR A 833 17.94 -48.73 5.69
C THR A 833 16.82 -48.91 4.69
N VAL A 834 16.60 -50.15 4.22
CA VAL A 834 15.43 -50.48 3.41
C VAL A 834 14.20 -50.44 4.33
N THR A 835 13.28 -49.53 4.05
CA THR A 835 12.06 -49.31 4.84
C THR A 835 10.89 -50.11 4.31
N ASP A 836 10.93 -50.49 3.03
CA ASP A 836 10.00 -51.43 2.40
C ASP A 836 10.76 -52.22 1.33
N ALA A 837 10.67 -53.54 1.36
CA ALA A 837 11.40 -54.39 0.43
C ALA A 837 10.73 -54.49 -0.95
N GLY A 838 9.49 -54.00 -1.13
CA GLY A 838 8.72 -54.12 -2.36
C GLY A 838 8.33 -55.57 -2.73
N LEU A 839 7.42 -55.75 -3.69
CA LEU A 839 7.02 -57.07 -4.22
C LEU A 839 7.59 -57.29 -5.64
N TYR A 840 8.44 -58.31 -5.78
CA TYR A 840 9.17 -58.63 -7.01
C TYR A 840 8.80 -60.00 -7.56
N LEU A 841 8.93 -60.22 -8.87
CA LEU A 841 8.70 -61.53 -9.48
C LEU A 841 9.64 -62.60 -8.86
N PRO A 842 9.16 -63.83 -8.63
CA PRO A 842 9.98 -64.92 -8.12
C PRO A 842 11.25 -65.11 -8.97
N GLY A 843 12.43 -65.01 -8.34
CA GLY A 843 13.73 -65.12 -9.00
C GLY A 843 14.41 -63.79 -9.38
N SER A 844 13.76 -62.64 -9.18
CA SER A 844 14.39 -61.31 -9.31
C SER A 844 14.90 -60.81 -7.97
N THR A 845 16.09 -60.19 -7.95
CA THR A 845 16.70 -59.63 -6.74
C THR A 845 16.89 -58.12 -6.91
N PRO A 846 16.40 -57.28 -5.96
CA PRO A 846 16.63 -55.84 -6.02
C PRO A 846 18.14 -55.59 -5.82
N THR A 847 18.74 -54.90 -6.78
CA THR A 847 20.14 -54.47 -6.69
C THR A 847 20.20 -53.02 -6.21
N VAL A 848 21.03 -52.76 -5.20
CA VAL A 848 21.32 -51.42 -4.71
C VAL A 848 22.72 -51.03 -5.18
N THR A 849 22.80 -50.04 -6.06
CA THR A 849 24.07 -49.53 -6.57
C THR A 849 24.37 -48.19 -5.93
N VAL A 850 25.53 -48.09 -5.28
CA VAL A 850 26.04 -46.85 -4.67
C VAL A 850 27.20 -46.35 -5.52
N ASN A 851 26.95 -45.32 -6.33
CA ASN A 851 28.02 -44.71 -7.13
C ASN A 851 28.72 -43.62 -6.31
N ILE A 852 29.99 -43.85 -6.00
CA ILE A 852 30.86 -42.91 -5.29
C ILE A 852 31.81 -42.27 -6.32
N PRO A 853 31.81 -40.93 -6.51
CA PRO A 853 32.71 -40.28 -7.46
C PRO A 853 34.19 -40.42 -7.06
N ALA A 854 35.08 -40.39 -8.06
CA ALA A 854 36.52 -40.54 -7.86
C ALA A 854 37.13 -39.41 -6.99
N PHE A 855 38.04 -39.78 -6.11
CA PHE A 855 38.71 -38.87 -5.18
C PHE A 855 40.05 -38.36 -5.75
N PRO A 856 40.58 -37.22 -5.25
CA PRO A 856 41.94 -36.78 -5.55
C PRO A 856 42.97 -37.86 -5.16
N THR A 857 43.98 -38.03 -6.00
CA THR A 857 45.05 -39.02 -5.85
C THR A 857 45.75 -38.89 -4.48
N GLY A 858 45.69 -39.95 -3.66
CA GLY A 858 46.45 -40.06 -2.40
C GLY A 858 45.62 -40.13 -1.10
N ALA A 859 44.30 -40.04 -1.14
CA ALA A 859 43.47 -40.23 0.06
C ALA A 859 43.22 -41.73 0.35
N LEU A 860 43.57 -42.22 1.55
CA LEU A 860 43.21 -43.56 2.02
C LEU A 860 41.70 -43.63 2.31
N GLN A 861 41.03 -44.68 1.84
CA GLN A 861 39.61 -44.92 2.12
C GLN A 861 39.38 -46.20 2.93
N ARG A 862 38.34 -46.15 3.77
CA ARG A 862 37.73 -47.31 4.43
C ARG A 862 36.23 -47.21 4.24
N VAL A 863 35.65 -48.19 3.54
CA VAL A 863 34.20 -48.32 3.39
C VAL A 863 33.70 -49.34 4.41
N TYR A 864 32.77 -48.94 5.27
CA TYR A 864 32.12 -49.84 6.23
C TYR A 864 30.74 -50.24 5.70
N LEU A 865 30.61 -51.46 5.18
CA LEU A 865 29.31 -52.08 4.95
C LEU A 865 28.99 -52.99 6.14
N ARG A 866 27.91 -52.66 6.87
CA ARG A 866 27.40 -53.50 7.97
C ARG A 866 26.13 -54.19 7.49
N GLY A 867 26.24 -55.44 7.07
CA GLY A 867 25.08 -56.29 6.82
C GLY A 867 24.54 -56.82 8.15
N VAL A 868 23.30 -56.50 8.50
CA VAL A 868 22.56 -57.21 9.56
C VAL A 868 21.38 -57.88 8.89
N THR A 869 21.46 -59.20 8.70
CA THR A 869 20.34 -60.03 8.25
C THR A 869 19.73 -60.75 9.44
N THR A 870 18.41 -60.69 9.58
CA THR A 870 17.64 -61.51 10.53
C THR A 870 16.96 -62.71 9.87
N THR A 871 17.30 -63.04 8.62
CA THR A 871 16.72 -64.19 7.91
C THR A 871 17.74 -64.83 6.99
N ALA A 872 17.79 -66.17 7.00
CA ALA A 872 18.75 -66.98 6.24
C ALA A 872 18.55 -66.80 4.73
N GLY A 873 19.49 -66.09 4.09
CA GLY A 873 19.59 -65.92 2.64
C GLY A 873 20.93 -65.28 2.30
N SER A 874 21.70 -65.93 1.43
CA SER A 874 23.06 -65.54 1.02
C SER A 874 23.13 -64.08 0.55
N THR A 875 24.15 -63.33 0.98
CA THR A 875 24.48 -62.00 0.45
C THR A 875 25.68 -62.13 -0.48
N THR A 876 25.49 -61.90 -1.78
CA THR A 876 26.60 -61.84 -2.74
C THR A 876 27.00 -60.37 -2.94
N VAL A 877 28.25 -60.02 -2.63
CA VAL A 877 28.83 -58.70 -2.94
C VAL A 877 29.83 -58.89 -4.08
N ASN A 878 29.44 -58.55 -5.31
CA ASN A 878 30.38 -58.52 -6.44
C ASN A 878 31.14 -57.19 -6.43
N VAL A 879 32.48 -57.26 -6.44
CA VAL A 879 33.36 -56.08 -6.46
C VAL A 879 34.28 -56.16 -7.68
N GLU A 880 34.18 -55.20 -8.61
CA GLU A 880 35.20 -54.99 -9.64
C GLU A 880 36.41 -54.26 -9.01
N ALA A 881 37.59 -54.84 -9.20
CA ALA A 881 38.82 -54.45 -8.50
C ALA A 881 39.35 -53.10 -8.98
N GLY A 882 39.48 -52.14 -8.05
CA GLY A 882 40.08 -50.84 -8.37
C GLY A 882 40.32 -49.86 -7.21
N ALA A 883 40.41 -50.29 -5.95
CA ALA A 883 40.97 -49.45 -4.85
C ALA A 883 41.22 -50.28 -3.58
N ALA A 884 42.21 -49.87 -2.78
CA ALA A 884 42.79 -50.61 -1.66
C ALA A 884 41.82 -50.90 -0.49
N GLY A 885 41.87 -52.15 -0.01
CA GLY A 885 41.56 -52.57 1.37
C GLY A 885 40.10 -52.49 1.84
N ILE A 886 39.34 -53.59 1.71
CA ILE A 886 38.05 -53.80 2.38
C ILE A 886 38.25 -54.73 3.58
N VAL A 887 37.77 -54.34 4.77
CA VAL A 887 37.66 -55.22 5.95
C VAL A 887 36.20 -55.64 6.10
N ILE A 888 35.90 -56.89 5.78
CA ILE A 888 34.59 -57.51 6.03
C ILE A 888 34.66 -58.18 7.41
N SER A 889 33.82 -57.75 8.35
CA SER A 889 33.67 -58.38 9.67
C SER A 889 32.30 -59.03 9.76
N GLY A 890 32.26 -60.36 9.81
CA GLY A 890 31.04 -61.14 10.11
C GLY A 890 30.40 -61.92 8.96
N ALA A 891 31.08 -62.10 7.82
CA ALA A 891 30.60 -62.98 6.75
C ALA A 891 31.20 -64.40 6.89
N THR A 892 30.39 -65.43 6.68
CA THR A 892 30.80 -66.85 6.74
C THR A 892 31.57 -67.33 5.49
N THR A 893 31.63 -66.52 4.43
CA THR A 893 32.46 -66.76 3.24
C THR A 893 32.70 -65.43 2.51
N VAL A 894 33.91 -65.22 1.99
CA VAL A 894 34.29 -64.07 1.14
C VAL A 894 34.09 -64.42 -0.31
#